data_AF-A0A936XPV5-F1
#
_entry.id   AF-A0A936XPV5-F1
#
_cell.length_a   1.000
_cell.length_b   1.000
_cell.length_c   1.000
_cell.angle_alpha   90.00
_cell.angle_beta   90.00
_cell.angle_gamma   90.00
#
_symmetry.space_group_name_H-M   'P 1'
#
loop_
_entity.id
_entity.type
_entity.pdbx_description
1 polymer ?
#
loop_
_entity_poly.entity_id
_entity_poly.type
_entity_poly.pdbx_seq_one_letter_code
_entity_poly.pdbx_strand_id
1 'polypeptide(L)'
;MAAYSDPPLTDLSNMKALFLLLTGFILVGKPSLQAHPSFTGCIKTLPSNLSDYFRSVATGDWGSVSTWESSPDNATWSAATLTPTSLANTISIRNGHTVTVSSNQDMDQVIIAGGGILFHSANTLTVNDGTGDDIIIQSGGIFTLASNNNEPQFSGTATVNINTGGILRLSATGLTNAGTGVHAANYVYQNASVLEYTLNLAFSSNNVIFFPNADAVTIPIFRTTSNLGLIGANNPTVINGLYEANGTITFDNSGTKTFRNGIIGTGNISSVAGSGKFVIDGATANLGGTGSLTLPTAGMEIGVSTTVTMVSDKAITGNIALLSNALVILGTHNLSMTGDISGGSATSHVVTNSTGKLVLNNITGVPRIFPIGGNTTTIDPLAIYNGSNLNYGARVEIGINPSIRYPIAAVNRTWVVNPSGVPAGAVNVNFFYSNGHGNALFNYTTAVEQGFYTGVWNVINTGLVQAGSYQVATTVSSFAANTDAPMVLGNIPAILEVNNSVQLAAQKQNDKVMLNWTATLLSNTDRFIAERSADGRTFTSLAELPAGSFSFTDMQLFPGLNYYRIQVLEKDGRRTYSNMVVLLNAAKGAELVSILPNPVTTGHFKLNISAAQKVLAEIVITDVQGRLIHKQTASLAGGYNQITMQENNFSPGIYFVYSVIEGERSKLLRFVVQ
;
A
#
# COMPACT_ATOMS: atom_id res chain seq x y z
N MET A 1 54.74 -56.42 -81.37
CA MET A 1 53.86 -55.25 -81.56
C MET A 1 53.24 -54.94 -80.21
N ALA A 2 53.27 -53.75 -79.64
CA ALA A 2 54.03 -52.51 -79.81
C ALA A 2 53.86 -51.78 -78.46
N ALA A 3 54.89 -51.03 -78.05
CA ALA A 3 54.93 -50.22 -76.84
C ALA A 3 53.89 -49.07 -76.85
N TYR A 4 53.60 -48.47 -75.69
CA TYR A 4 53.32 -47.03 -75.45
C TYR A 4 53.04 -46.84 -73.93
N SER A 5 54.03 -46.49 -73.10
CA SER A 5 54.49 -45.15 -72.69
C SER A 5 53.63 -44.47 -71.61
N ASP A 6 54.18 -44.30 -70.41
CA ASP A 6 53.77 -43.26 -69.46
C ASP A 6 54.24 -41.88 -69.96
N PRO A 7 53.51 -40.79 -69.66
CA PRO A 7 54.05 -39.84 -68.68
C PRO A 7 53.00 -39.19 -67.75
N PRO A 8 53.45 -38.44 -66.71
CA PRO A 8 52.67 -38.07 -65.51
C PRO A 8 52.01 -36.69 -65.66
N LEU A 9 51.14 -36.31 -64.71
CA LEU A 9 51.06 -34.97 -64.08
C LEU A 9 49.74 -34.78 -63.31
N THR A 10 49.90 -34.45 -62.02
CA THR A 10 49.23 -33.33 -61.30
C THR A 10 47.81 -32.93 -61.71
N ASP A 11 46.85 -33.04 -60.79
CA ASP A 11 46.20 -31.85 -60.19
C ASP A 11 45.23 -32.26 -59.06
N LEU A 12 45.30 -31.51 -57.98
CA LEU A 12 44.45 -31.59 -56.80
C LEU A 12 43.18 -30.77 -57.07
N SER A 13 42.16 -31.34 -57.70
CA SER A 13 40.83 -30.72 -57.69
C SER A 13 39.69 -31.72 -57.85
N ASN A 14 38.72 -31.63 -56.92
CA ASN A 14 37.38 -32.19 -56.96
C ASN A 14 37.16 -33.63 -56.44
N MET A 15 37.45 -33.86 -55.16
CA MET A 15 36.66 -34.80 -54.34
C MET A 15 35.39 -34.09 -53.85
N LYS A 16 34.24 -34.38 -54.47
CA LYS A 16 32.91 -34.16 -53.88
C LYS A 16 32.07 -35.44 -54.01
N ALA A 17 31.84 -36.04 -52.85
CA ALA A 17 30.65 -36.77 -52.41
C ALA A 17 30.02 -37.82 -53.35
N LEU A 18 30.02 -39.07 -52.92
CA LEU A 18 28.91 -39.97 -53.24
C LEU A 18 28.45 -40.74 -51.99
N PHE A 19 27.26 -40.35 -51.55
CA PHE A 19 26.38 -40.94 -50.54
C PHE A 19 26.15 -42.44 -50.83
N LEU A 20 26.33 -43.31 -49.83
CA LEU A 20 25.81 -44.68 -49.89
C LEU A 20 24.33 -44.66 -49.47
N LEU A 21 23.44 -44.79 -50.45
CA LEU A 21 22.03 -45.08 -50.23
C LEU A 21 21.87 -46.53 -49.73
N LEU A 22 21.17 -46.68 -48.62
CA LEU A 22 20.67 -47.96 -48.12
C LEU A 22 19.45 -48.36 -48.98
N THR A 23 19.64 -49.23 -49.98
CA THR A 23 18.52 -49.87 -50.69
C THR A 23 18.15 -51.19 -50.03
N GLY A 24 16.87 -51.34 -49.71
CA GLY A 24 16.31 -52.52 -49.09
C GLY A 24 16.50 -53.77 -49.94
N PHE A 25 17.13 -54.79 -49.35
CA PHE A 25 17.03 -56.16 -49.81
C PHE A 25 15.88 -56.84 -49.07
N ILE A 26 14.79 -57.09 -49.80
CA ILE A 26 13.82 -58.12 -49.47
C ILE A 26 14.51 -59.46 -49.72
N LEU A 27 14.76 -60.23 -48.68
CA LEU A 27 15.07 -61.66 -48.80
C LEU A 27 14.05 -62.47 -48.00
N VAL A 28 13.17 -63.14 -48.75
CA VAL A 28 12.26 -64.17 -48.25
C VAL A 28 13.06 -65.47 -48.09
N GLY A 29 13.01 -66.10 -46.91
CA GLY A 29 13.19 -67.55 -46.78
C GLY A 29 14.25 -68.07 -45.79
N LYS A 30 13.76 -68.45 -44.58
CA LYS A 30 14.24 -69.55 -43.71
C LYS A 30 15.61 -69.40 -42.97
N PRO A 31 15.81 -70.15 -41.86
CA PRO A 31 16.06 -69.54 -40.55
C PRO A 31 17.50 -69.65 -40.03
N SER A 32 17.73 -68.93 -38.93
CA SER A 32 18.86 -69.01 -37.99
C SER A 32 20.24 -68.64 -38.53
N LEU A 33 20.57 -67.34 -38.49
CA LEU A 33 21.94 -66.92 -38.18
C LEU A 33 22.03 -66.81 -36.66
N GLN A 34 22.63 -67.81 -36.02
CA GLN A 34 23.04 -67.71 -34.62
C GLN A 34 24.03 -66.55 -34.46
N ALA A 35 23.75 -65.68 -33.50
CA ALA A 35 24.69 -64.64 -33.08
C ALA A 35 26.01 -65.29 -32.66
N HIS A 36 27.08 -64.97 -33.38
CA HIS A 36 28.45 -65.34 -32.99
C HIS A 36 28.84 -64.50 -31.75
N PRO A 37 29.23 -65.10 -30.61
CA PRO A 37 29.46 -64.37 -29.37
C PRO A 37 30.87 -63.74 -29.32
N SER A 38 31.25 -62.97 -30.35
CA SER A 38 32.57 -62.33 -30.40
C SER A 38 32.66 -61.07 -31.26
N PHE A 39 31.63 -60.21 -31.22
CA PHE A 39 31.77 -58.78 -31.57
C PHE A 39 31.50 -57.88 -30.35
N THR A 40 31.72 -58.38 -29.14
CA THR A 40 31.72 -57.60 -27.90
C THR A 40 33.09 -56.98 -27.63
N GLY A 41 33.73 -56.46 -28.68
CA GLY A 41 35.09 -55.94 -28.61
C GLY A 41 35.27 -54.79 -29.58
N CYS A 42 35.31 -53.57 -29.03
CA CYS A 42 35.66 -52.32 -29.69
C CYS A 42 34.55 -51.66 -30.53
N ILE A 43 33.49 -51.16 -29.86
CA ILE A 43 33.05 -49.80 -30.23
C ILE A 43 34.23 -48.92 -29.81
N LYS A 44 35.10 -48.62 -30.77
CA LYS A 44 36.20 -47.68 -30.57
C LYS A 44 35.53 -46.33 -30.35
N THR A 45 35.37 -45.93 -29.09
CA THR A 45 35.01 -44.55 -28.75
C THR A 45 36.00 -43.66 -29.49
N LEU A 46 35.48 -42.85 -30.41
CA LEU A 46 36.31 -41.91 -31.14
C LEU A 46 36.94 -40.97 -30.12
N PRO A 47 38.26 -40.70 -30.21
CA PRO A 47 38.89 -39.76 -29.30
C PRO A 47 38.23 -38.38 -29.46
N SER A 48 38.08 -37.67 -28.35
CA SER A 48 37.63 -36.28 -28.35
C SER A 48 38.58 -35.40 -29.18
N ASN A 49 38.04 -34.44 -29.93
CA ASN A 49 38.82 -33.37 -30.53
C ASN A 49 38.81 -32.11 -29.66
N LEU A 50 39.83 -31.26 -29.80
CA LEU A 50 39.92 -29.99 -29.08
C LEU A 50 38.75 -29.05 -29.39
N SER A 51 38.19 -29.14 -30.61
CA SER A 51 37.04 -28.36 -31.08
C SER A 51 35.69 -29.06 -30.91
N ASP A 52 35.62 -30.17 -30.16
CA ASP A 52 34.31 -30.78 -29.87
C ASP A 52 33.47 -29.85 -28.97
N TYR A 53 32.17 -30.13 -28.90
CA TYR A 53 31.31 -29.64 -27.83
C TYR A 53 31.58 -30.47 -26.58
N PHE A 54 31.70 -29.82 -25.42
CA PHE A 54 31.89 -30.49 -24.13
C PHE A 54 30.73 -30.18 -23.19
N ARG A 55 30.35 -31.16 -22.38
CA ARG A 55 29.45 -30.90 -21.24
C ARG A 55 29.81 -31.77 -20.05
N SER A 56 29.60 -31.23 -18.86
CA SER A 56 29.86 -31.97 -17.62
C SER A 56 28.96 -33.21 -17.49
N VAL A 57 29.49 -34.36 -17.13
CA VAL A 57 28.76 -35.61 -16.85
C VAL A 57 28.73 -35.98 -15.37
N ALA A 58 29.58 -35.35 -14.58
CA ALA A 58 29.58 -35.44 -13.12
C ALA A 58 30.16 -34.16 -12.51
N THR A 59 29.99 -34.02 -11.19
CA THR A 59 30.77 -33.07 -10.38
C THR A 59 32.22 -33.53 -10.33
N GLY A 60 33.17 -32.61 -10.51
CA GLY A 60 34.59 -32.94 -10.54
C GLY A 60 35.49 -31.75 -10.88
N ASP A 61 36.79 -32.00 -10.95
CA ASP A 61 37.77 -31.00 -11.39
C ASP A 61 37.70 -30.81 -12.91
N TRP A 62 37.89 -29.57 -13.38
CA TRP A 62 37.93 -29.22 -14.79
C TRP A 62 38.98 -30.02 -15.55
N GLY A 63 40.17 -30.21 -14.94
CA GLY A 63 41.29 -30.96 -15.49
C GLY A 63 41.13 -32.48 -15.47
N SER A 64 39.97 -33.01 -15.03
CA SER A 64 39.68 -34.45 -15.09
C SER A 64 38.77 -34.80 -16.26
N VAL A 65 39.21 -35.73 -17.11
CA VAL A 65 38.39 -36.25 -18.23
C VAL A 65 37.09 -36.91 -17.74
N SER A 66 37.06 -37.45 -16.52
CA SER A 66 35.85 -38.05 -15.93
C SER A 66 34.73 -37.04 -15.65
N THR A 67 35.06 -35.75 -15.63
CA THR A 67 34.09 -34.66 -15.46
C THR A 67 33.29 -34.44 -16.74
N TRP A 68 33.77 -34.89 -17.91
CA TRP A 68 33.26 -34.46 -19.21
C TRP A 68 32.79 -35.61 -20.10
N GLU A 69 31.78 -35.31 -20.92
CA GLU A 69 31.50 -36.01 -22.17
C GLU A 69 31.70 -35.03 -23.34
N SER A 70 32.13 -35.53 -24.50
CA SER A 70 32.34 -34.72 -25.71
C SER A 70 31.47 -35.19 -26.87
N SER A 71 31.24 -34.28 -27.81
CA SER A 71 30.40 -34.50 -29.00
C SER A 71 30.92 -33.67 -30.18
N PRO A 72 31.21 -34.26 -31.34
CA PRO A 72 31.58 -33.49 -32.54
C PRO A 72 30.42 -32.73 -33.18
N ASP A 73 29.17 -33.14 -32.91
CA ASP A 73 27.95 -32.66 -33.57
C ASP A 73 26.93 -32.01 -32.62
N ASN A 74 27.27 -31.91 -31.32
CA ASN A 74 26.39 -31.45 -30.24
C ASN A 74 25.11 -32.31 -30.04
N ALA A 75 25.04 -33.50 -30.65
CA ALA A 75 23.87 -34.37 -30.62
C ALA A 75 24.20 -35.74 -30.03
N THR A 76 25.30 -36.35 -30.48
CA THR A 76 25.76 -37.66 -30.02
C THR A 76 26.91 -37.49 -29.05
N TRP A 77 26.73 -37.95 -27.82
CA TRP A 77 27.68 -37.74 -26.73
C TRP A 77 28.36 -39.03 -26.31
N SER A 78 29.66 -38.93 -26.02
CA SER A 78 30.47 -40.04 -25.53
C SER A 78 31.43 -39.58 -24.45
N ALA A 79 31.93 -40.50 -23.62
CA ALA A 79 32.89 -40.17 -22.57
C ALA A 79 34.10 -39.44 -23.16
N ALA A 80 34.48 -38.31 -22.56
CA ALA A 80 35.57 -37.50 -23.09
C ALA A 80 36.92 -38.19 -22.87
N THR A 81 37.82 -38.08 -23.85
CA THR A 81 39.22 -38.53 -23.73
C THR A 81 40.20 -37.38 -23.52
N LEU A 82 39.71 -36.13 -23.59
CA LEU A 82 40.43 -34.89 -23.33
C LEU A 82 39.55 -33.98 -22.47
N THR A 83 40.15 -32.99 -21.82
CA THR A 83 39.41 -31.93 -21.10
C THR A 83 39.17 -30.74 -22.03
N PRO A 84 38.07 -30.00 -21.86
CA PRO A 84 37.82 -28.79 -22.63
C PRO A 84 38.86 -27.71 -22.32
N THR A 85 39.17 -26.91 -23.34
CA THR A 85 40.05 -25.73 -23.31
C THR A 85 39.35 -24.61 -24.08
N SER A 86 39.99 -23.47 -24.30
CA SER A 86 39.42 -22.40 -25.12
C SER A 86 39.24 -22.75 -26.60
N LEU A 87 39.64 -23.94 -27.05
CA LEU A 87 39.46 -24.38 -28.43
C LEU A 87 38.13 -25.12 -28.67
N ALA A 88 37.40 -25.44 -27.59
CA ALA A 88 36.11 -26.13 -27.68
C ALA A 88 35.04 -25.24 -28.33
N ASN A 89 34.12 -25.83 -29.09
CA ASN A 89 33.02 -25.06 -29.68
C ASN A 89 32.09 -24.46 -28.61
N THR A 90 31.82 -25.22 -27.54
CA THR A 90 31.04 -24.79 -26.37
C THR A 90 31.33 -25.73 -25.20
N ILE A 91 31.30 -25.21 -23.98
CA ILE A 91 31.53 -25.99 -22.76
C ILE A 91 30.36 -25.79 -21.80
N SER A 92 29.54 -26.82 -21.59
CA SER A 92 28.33 -26.71 -20.76
C SER A 92 28.48 -27.37 -19.38
N ILE A 93 28.33 -26.58 -18.32
CA ILE A 93 28.18 -27.08 -16.95
C ILE A 93 26.68 -27.31 -16.70
N ARG A 94 26.28 -28.56 -16.50
CA ARG A 94 24.87 -28.97 -16.40
C ARG A 94 24.32 -28.78 -15.00
N ASN A 95 23.00 -28.75 -14.90
CA ASN A 95 22.25 -28.73 -13.64
C ASN A 95 22.74 -29.84 -12.70
N GLY A 96 23.03 -29.49 -11.45
CA GLY A 96 23.44 -30.41 -10.40
C GLY A 96 24.93 -30.72 -10.37
N HIS A 97 25.71 -30.23 -11.35
CA HIS A 97 27.15 -30.44 -11.41
C HIS A 97 27.92 -29.22 -10.89
N THR A 98 28.91 -29.47 -10.06
CA THR A 98 29.95 -28.49 -9.71
C THR A 98 31.23 -28.86 -10.44
N VAL A 99 31.73 -27.96 -11.29
CA VAL A 99 33.03 -28.10 -11.94
C VAL A 99 34.02 -27.16 -11.27
N THR A 100 35.07 -27.73 -10.69
CA THR A 100 36.09 -26.98 -9.95
C THR A 100 37.30 -26.67 -10.84
N VAL A 101 37.76 -25.42 -10.83
CA VAL A 101 39.05 -25.02 -11.40
C VAL A 101 40.03 -24.95 -10.24
N SER A 102 40.87 -25.97 -10.10
CA SER A 102 41.90 -26.07 -9.04
C SER A 102 43.34 -25.92 -9.55
N SER A 103 43.54 -25.88 -10.87
CA SER A 103 44.83 -25.71 -11.55
C SER A 103 44.70 -24.64 -12.64
N ASN A 104 45.80 -24.27 -13.31
CA ASN A 104 45.73 -23.33 -14.42
C ASN A 104 44.83 -23.90 -15.52
N GLN A 105 43.82 -23.15 -15.94
CA GLN A 105 42.90 -23.53 -17.00
C GLN A 105 42.66 -22.33 -17.93
N ASP A 106 42.48 -22.63 -19.21
CA ASP A 106 41.95 -21.70 -20.21
C ASP A 106 40.58 -22.18 -20.69
N MET A 107 39.69 -21.24 -21.00
CA MET A 107 38.34 -21.54 -21.46
C MET A 107 37.80 -20.45 -22.38
N ASP A 108 36.83 -20.83 -23.19
CA ASP A 108 36.02 -19.98 -24.06
C ASP A 108 34.65 -20.67 -24.25
N GLN A 109 33.60 -19.89 -24.47
CA GLN A 109 32.23 -20.34 -24.72
C GLN A 109 31.67 -21.27 -23.62
N VAL A 110 31.87 -20.90 -22.35
CA VAL A 110 31.36 -21.65 -21.20
C VAL A 110 29.92 -21.25 -20.88
N ILE A 111 29.03 -22.23 -20.75
CA ILE A 111 27.65 -22.04 -20.32
C ILE A 111 27.45 -22.73 -18.97
N ILE A 112 27.12 -21.94 -17.93
CA ILE A 112 26.72 -22.46 -16.63
C ILE A 112 25.20 -22.51 -16.60
N ALA A 113 24.64 -23.71 -16.79
CA ALA A 113 23.20 -23.92 -16.80
C ALA A 113 22.58 -23.71 -15.40
N GLY A 114 21.26 -23.53 -15.34
CA GLY A 114 20.54 -23.44 -14.07
C GLY A 114 20.81 -24.64 -13.16
N GLY A 115 21.29 -24.39 -11.95
CA GLY A 115 21.71 -25.42 -10.98
C GLY A 115 23.14 -25.96 -11.19
N GLY A 116 23.85 -25.54 -12.24
CA GLY A 116 25.27 -25.82 -12.45
C GLY A 116 26.16 -24.81 -11.72
N ILE A 117 27.36 -25.23 -11.34
CA ILE A 117 28.32 -24.37 -10.63
C ILE A 117 29.70 -24.47 -11.29
N LEU A 118 30.27 -23.33 -11.70
CA LEU A 118 31.71 -23.19 -11.93
C LEU A 118 32.35 -22.68 -10.64
N PHE A 119 33.33 -23.39 -10.11
CA PHE A 119 33.98 -23.06 -8.83
C PHE A 119 35.47 -22.82 -9.03
N HIS A 120 35.87 -21.55 -9.12
CA HIS A 120 37.28 -21.15 -9.28
C HIS A 120 37.96 -21.05 -7.91
N SER A 121 38.74 -22.08 -7.58
CA SER A 121 39.22 -22.34 -6.22
C SER A 121 40.69 -21.96 -5.99
N ALA A 122 41.51 -21.98 -7.05
CA ALA A 122 42.93 -21.66 -7.01
C ALA A 122 43.44 -21.45 -8.43
N ASN A 123 44.68 -20.94 -8.54
CA ASN A 123 45.46 -20.86 -9.79
C ASN A 123 44.81 -19.97 -10.88
N THR A 124 45.51 -19.77 -11.99
CA THR A 124 45.05 -18.85 -13.04
C THR A 124 43.88 -19.44 -13.82
N LEU A 125 42.81 -18.66 -13.93
CA LEU A 125 41.71 -18.93 -14.85
C LEU A 125 41.80 -17.93 -16.00
N THR A 126 42.20 -18.38 -17.19
CA THR A 126 42.24 -17.54 -18.39
C THR A 126 40.93 -17.66 -19.16
N VAL A 127 40.28 -16.54 -19.43
CA VAL A 127 39.07 -16.47 -20.27
C VAL A 127 39.50 -15.89 -21.61
N ASN A 128 39.47 -16.73 -22.64
CA ASN A 128 39.87 -16.33 -23.99
C ASN A 128 38.70 -15.70 -24.75
N ASP A 129 39.03 -14.75 -25.62
CA ASP A 129 38.08 -13.96 -26.39
C ASP A 129 37.70 -14.73 -27.66
N GLY A 130 36.49 -15.25 -27.66
CA GLY A 130 35.87 -15.97 -28.76
C GLY A 130 34.80 -15.15 -29.46
N THR A 131 33.82 -15.84 -30.05
CA THR A 131 32.65 -15.17 -30.62
C THR A 131 31.56 -14.99 -29.56
N GLY A 132 31.20 -13.74 -29.24
CA GLY A 132 30.11 -13.47 -28.31
C GLY A 132 30.58 -13.42 -26.85
N ASP A 133 29.74 -13.87 -25.92
CA ASP A 133 30.10 -13.93 -24.49
C ASP A 133 30.86 -15.23 -24.19
N ASP A 134 31.92 -15.17 -23.39
CA ASP A 134 32.85 -16.30 -23.20
C ASP A 134 32.54 -17.13 -21.95
N ILE A 135 31.89 -16.52 -20.96
CA ILE A 135 31.23 -17.23 -19.85
C ILE A 135 29.81 -16.70 -19.71
N ILE A 136 28.82 -17.57 -19.83
CA ILE A 136 27.40 -17.24 -19.69
C ILE A 136 26.86 -17.92 -18.43
N ILE A 137 26.43 -17.14 -17.45
CA ILE A 137 25.76 -17.63 -16.25
C ILE A 137 24.25 -17.55 -16.47
N GLN A 138 23.60 -18.69 -16.71
CA GLN A 138 22.15 -18.73 -16.92
C GLN A 138 21.39 -18.55 -15.59
N SER A 139 20.07 -18.37 -15.69
CA SER A 139 19.19 -18.27 -14.51
C SER A 139 19.37 -19.47 -13.57
N GLY A 140 19.75 -19.22 -12.32
CA GLY A 140 20.05 -20.24 -11.32
C GLY A 140 21.43 -20.92 -11.46
N GLY A 141 22.22 -20.58 -12.48
CA GLY A 141 23.62 -20.98 -12.60
C GLY A 141 24.50 -20.12 -11.69
N ILE A 142 25.62 -20.68 -11.24
CA ILE A 142 26.51 -19.99 -10.29
C ILE A 142 27.97 -20.06 -10.76
N PHE A 143 28.61 -18.91 -10.89
CA PHE A 143 30.07 -18.83 -10.96
C PHE A 143 30.60 -18.35 -9.62
N THR A 144 31.40 -19.16 -8.94
CA THR A 144 32.00 -18.80 -7.65
C THR A 144 33.47 -18.50 -7.79
N LEU A 145 33.88 -17.30 -7.36
CA LEU A 145 35.28 -16.90 -7.18
C LEU A 145 35.65 -17.14 -5.71
N ALA A 146 36.52 -18.13 -5.47
CA ALA A 146 36.89 -18.62 -4.14
C ALA A 146 38.39 -18.49 -3.82
N SER A 147 39.18 -17.90 -4.71
CA SER A 147 40.59 -17.63 -4.49
C SER A 147 40.85 -16.14 -4.30
N ASN A 148 41.60 -15.76 -3.26
CA ASN A 148 41.90 -14.36 -2.92
C ASN A 148 42.74 -13.70 -4.01
N ASN A 149 42.43 -12.44 -4.36
CA ASN A 149 43.14 -11.64 -5.36
C ASN A 149 43.34 -12.36 -6.70
N ASN A 150 42.48 -13.32 -7.03
CA ASN A 150 42.66 -14.21 -8.17
C ASN A 150 41.47 -14.07 -9.10
N GLU A 151 41.43 -12.93 -9.77
CA GLU A 151 40.45 -12.61 -10.79
C GLU A 151 40.73 -13.45 -12.04
N PRO A 152 39.67 -13.91 -12.75
CA PRO A 152 39.82 -14.40 -14.12
C PRO A 152 40.65 -13.45 -14.97
N GLN A 153 41.63 -13.99 -15.67
CA GLN A 153 42.50 -13.25 -16.59
C GLN A 153 41.82 -13.23 -17.95
N PHE A 154 41.22 -12.09 -18.30
CA PHE A 154 40.56 -11.91 -19.59
C PHE A 154 41.58 -11.60 -20.68
N SER A 155 41.58 -12.40 -21.73
CA SER A 155 42.25 -12.07 -22.98
C SER A 155 41.38 -11.12 -23.79
N GLY A 156 41.97 -10.12 -24.46
CA GLY A 156 41.23 -9.25 -25.38
C GLY A 156 39.99 -8.60 -24.76
N THR A 157 38.84 -8.76 -25.42
CA THR A 157 37.54 -8.23 -24.98
C THR A 157 36.65 -9.26 -24.27
N ALA A 158 37.22 -10.39 -23.83
CA ALA A 158 36.45 -11.48 -23.26
C ALA A 158 35.55 -11.07 -22.08
N THR A 159 34.39 -11.70 -21.94
CA THR A 159 33.35 -11.33 -20.99
C THR A 159 32.79 -12.50 -20.18
N VAL A 160 32.31 -12.17 -18.98
CA VAL A 160 31.38 -12.97 -18.19
C VAL A 160 30.03 -12.26 -18.26
N ASN A 161 29.06 -12.85 -18.96
CA ASN A 161 27.68 -12.38 -18.99
C ASN A 161 26.84 -13.09 -17.94
N ILE A 162 26.39 -12.34 -16.93
CA ILE A 162 25.53 -12.82 -15.85
C ILE A 162 24.08 -12.51 -16.23
N ASN A 163 23.38 -13.52 -16.75
CA ASN A 163 21.98 -13.35 -17.18
C ASN A 163 21.03 -13.14 -15.98
N THR A 164 19.79 -12.77 -16.29
CA THR A 164 18.70 -12.65 -15.32
C THR A 164 18.61 -13.88 -14.41
N GLY A 165 18.78 -13.68 -13.10
CA GLY A 165 18.78 -14.75 -12.09
C GLY A 165 20.06 -15.60 -12.03
N GLY A 166 21.06 -15.33 -12.88
CA GLY A 166 22.40 -15.89 -12.76
C GLY A 166 23.17 -15.26 -11.60
N ILE A 167 24.09 -16.01 -10.99
CA ILE A 167 24.78 -15.60 -9.77
C ILE A 167 26.30 -15.63 -9.97
N LEU A 168 26.94 -14.47 -9.83
CA LEU A 168 28.38 -14.38 -9.57
C LEU A 168 28.60 -14.31 -8.06
N ARG A 169 29.22 -15.32 -7.48
CA ARG A 169 29.44 -15.45 -6.04
C ARG A 169 30.88 -15.16 -5.67
N LEU A 170 31.07 -14.26 -4.70
CA LEU A 170 32.35 -13.96 -4.08
C LEU A 170 32.44 -14.63 -2.72
N SER A 171 33.44 -15.48 -2.60
CA SER A 171 33.82 -16.18 -1.36
C SER A 171 35.28 -15.95 -0.97
N ALA A 172 35.92 -14.97 -1.62
CA ALA A 172 37.31 -14.58 -1.43
C ALA A 172 37.51 -13.06 -1.57
N THR A 173 38.59 -12.54 -0.98
CA THR A 173 38.85 -11.10 -0.87
C THR A 173 39.59 -10.54 -2.08
N GLY A 174 39.62 -9.20 -2.19
CA GLY A 174 40.39 -8.49 -3.21
C GLY A 174 39.70 -8.31 -4.56
N LEU A 175 38.54 -8.94 -4.76
CA LEU A 175 37.83 -8.99 -6.05
C LEU A 175 36.91 -7.78 -6.30
N THR A 176 36.79 -6.87 -5.34
CA THR A 176 35.84 -5.74 -5.38
C THR A 176 36.53 -4.38 -5.52
N ASN A 177 37.76 -4.33 -6.06
CA ASN A 177 38.52 -3.08 -6.13
C ASN A 177 37.95 -2.12 -7.18
N ALA A 178 38.17 -0.81 -6.99
CA ALA A 178 37.65 0.20 -7.92
C ALA A 178 38.21 -0.02 -9.34
N GLY A 179 37.33 -0.07 -10.33
CA GLY A 179 37.68 -0.24 -11.76
C GLY A 179 38.33 -1.58 -12.12
N THR A 180 38.36 -2.56 -11.21
CA THR A 180 39.00 -3.87 -11.37
C THR A 180 38.11 -4.98 -10.80
N GLY A 181 38.49 -6.25 -10.97
CA GLY A 181 37.70 -7.38 -10.50
C GLY A 181 36.28 -7.37 -11.01
N VAL A 182 35.32 -7.67 -10.14
CA VAL A 182 33.90 -7.79 -10.52
C VAL A 182 33.23 -6.46 -10.93
N HIS A 183 33.99 -5.37 -10.87
CA HIS A 183 33.63 -4.04 -11.36
C HIS A 183 34.22 -3.75 -12.74
N ALA A 184 35.07 -4.61 -13.27
CA ALA A 184 35.64 -4.42 -14.61
C ALA A 184 34.57 -4.59 -15.69
N ALA A 185 34.80 -3.99 -16.85
CA ALA A 185 33.84 -4.02 -17.96
C ALA A 185 33.59 -5.43 -18.51
N ASN A 186 34.52 -6.36 -18.26
CA ASN A 186 34.41 -7.77 -18.62
C ASN A 186 33.23 -8.46 -17.91
N TYR A 187 32.75 -7.94 -16.78
CA TYR A 187 31.57 -8.47 -16.10
C TYR A 187 30.31 -7.73 -16.55
N VAL A 188 29.48 -8.41 -17.33
CA VAL A 188 28.25 -7.87 -17.90
C VAL A 188 27.06 -8.36 -17.08
N TYR A 189 26.46 -7.47 -16.30
CA TYR A 189 25.34 -7.80 -15.42
C TYR A 189 24.01 -7.46 -16.08
N GLN A 190 23.16 -8.46 -16.27
CA GLN A 190 21.80 -8.26 -16.77
C GLN A 190 20.82 -7.89 -15.65
N ASN A 191 19.60 -7.50 -16.02
CA ASN A 191 18.56 -7.18 -15.05
C ASN A 191 18.28 -8.37 -14.11
N ALA A 192 18.18 -8.12 -12.80
CA ALA A 192 18.01 -9.14 -11.77
C ALA A 192 19.07 -10.28 -11.76
N SER A 193 20.23 -10.07 -12.39
CA SER A 193 21.43 -10.85 -12.09
C SER A 193 21.91 -10.54 -10.67
N VAL A 194 22.70 -11.44 -10.07
CA VAL A 194 23.14 -11.30 -8.69
C VAL A 194 24.67 -11.32 -8.60
N LEU A 195 25.23 -10.29 -8.00
CA LEU A 195 26.53 -10.36 -7.35
C LEU A 195 26.32 -10.72 -5.87
N GLU A 196 26.74 -11.91 -5.47
CA GLU A 196 26.55 -12.42 -4.11
C GLU A 196 27.87 -12.42 -3.33
N TYR A 197 27.95 -11.58 -2.31
CA TYR A 197 29.10 -11.45 -1.42
C TYR A 197 28.87 -12.24 -0.13
N THR A 198 29.62 -13.33 0.01
CA THR A 198 29.43 -14.31 1.11
C THR A 198 30.41 -14.15 2.26
N LEU A 199 31.42 -13.30 2.09
CA LEU A 199 32.42 -13.05 3.11
C LEU A 199 31.87 -12.28 4.30
N ASN A 200 32.46 -12.49 5.48
CA ASN A 200 32.21 -11.72 6.70
C ASN A 200 33.19 -10.54 6.88
N LEU A 201 33.66 -9.96 5.77
CA LEU A 201 34.66 -8.90 5.72
C LEU A 201 34.14 -7.68 4.96
N ALA A 202 34.74 -6.51 5.17
CA ALA A 202 34.38 -5.32 4.42
C ALA A 202 34.66 -5.50 2.93
N PHE A 203 33.66 -5.22 2.07
CA PHE A 203 33.90 -5.01 0.64
C PHE A 203 34.52 -3.64 0.41
N SER A 204 35.23 -3.47 -0.71
CA SER A 204 35.85 -2.19 -1.03
C SER A 204 34.80 -1.13 -1.32
N SER A 205 34.96 0.05 -0.73
CA SER A 205 33.99 1.14 -0.79
C SER A 205 34.59 2.46 -1.29
N ASN A 206 35.90 2.54 -1.48
CA ASN A 206 36.60 3.78 -1.81
C ASN A 206 36.51 4.10 -3.30
N ASN A 207 35.60 4.99 -3.71
CA ASN A 207 35.36 5.36 -5.11
C ASN A 207 34.99 4.15 -5.99
N VAL A 208 34.22 3.22 -5.40
CA VAL A 208 33.79 1.99 -6.06
C VAL A 208 32.39 2.16 -6.61
N ILE A 209 32.20 1.76 -7.87
CA ILE A 209 30.89 1.66 -8.52
C ILE A 209 30.62 0.18 -8.78
N PHE A 210 29.67 -0.41 -8.06
CA PHE A 210 29.14 -1.74 -8.35
C PHE A 210 28.20 -1.63 -9.55
N PHE A 211 28.34 -2.54 -10.51
CA PHE A 211 27.62 -2.55 -11.79
C PHE A 211 27.84 -1.29 -12.64
N PRO A 212 29.09 -0.92 -12.95
CA PRO A 212 29.37 0.33 -13.66
C PRO A 212 28.77 0.40 -15.07
N ASN A 213 28.49 -0.75 -15.68
CA ASN A 213 27.87 -0.85 -17.01
C ASN A 213 26.34 -0.92 -17.00
N ALA A 214 25.70 -0.96 -15.83
CA ALA A 214 24.25 -1.04 -15.75
C ALA A 214 23.61 0.29 -16.16
N ASP A 215 22.80 0.26 -17.23
CA ASP A 215 22.00 1.40 -17.66
C ASP A 215 20.85 1.71 -16.68
N ALA A 216 20.03 2.71 -16.98
CA ALA A 216 18.97 3.17 -16.08
C ALA A 216 17.87 2.12 -15.78
N VAL A 217 17.67 1.14 -16.67
CA VAL A 217 16.58 0.14 -16.56
C VAL A 217 17.08 -1.24 -16.14
N THR A 218 18.37 -1.50 -16.30
CA THR A 218 19.03 -2.72 -15.85
C THR A 218 19.29 -2.60 -14.35
N ILE A 219 18.64 -3.45 -13.55
CA ILE A 219 18.76 -3.44 -12.09
C ILE A 219 19.34 -4.78 -11.60
N PRO A 220 20.68 -4.95 -11.59
CA PRO A 220 21.33 -6.07 -10.92
C PRO A 220 21.16 -5.97 -9.41
N ILE A 221 21.41 -7.08 -8.72
CA ILE A 221 21.29 -7.18 -7.27
C ILE A 221 22.69 -7.37 -6.68
N PHE A 222 23.10 -6.47 -5.78
CA PHE A 222 24.25 -6.71 -4.91
C PHE A 222 23.76 -7.27 -3.58
N ARG A 223 24.01 -8.56 -3.36
CA ARG A 223 23.57 -9.28 -2.17
C ARG A 223 24.73 -9.50 -1.21
N THR A 224 24.57 -9.15 0.05
CA THR A 224 25.48 -9.55 1.13
C THR A 224 24.79 -10.59 2.01
N THR A 225 25.41 -11.73 2.27
CA THR A 225 24.76 -12.83 3.01
C THR A 225 25.27 -13.01 4.44
N SER A 226 26.52 -12.64 4.69
CA SER A 226 27.16 -12.72 6.01
C SER A 226 27.16 -11.36 6.71
N ASN A 227 27.18 -11.35 8.04
CA ASN A 227 27.39 -10.12 8.80
C ASN A 227 28.75 -9.52 8.45
N LEU A 228 28.75 -8.22 8.14
CA LEU A 228 29.91 -7.45 7.76
C LEU A 228 30.31 -6.52 8.91
N GLY A 229 31.61 -6.22 9.01
CA GLY A 229 32.12 -5.21 9.93
C GLY A 229 31.78 -3.78 9.49
N LEU A 230 32.56 -2.81 9.98
CA LEU A 230 32.49 -1.43 9.52
C LEU A 230 32.89 -1.34 8.04
N ILE A 231 32.05 -0.71 7.23
CA ILE A 231 32.28 -0.53 5.79
C ILE A 231 32.18 0.94 5.43
N GLY A 232 33.19 1.48 4.75
CA GLY A 232 33.10 2.81 4.19
C GLY A 232 34.45 3.44 3.87
N ALA A 233 34.39 4.52 3.12
CA ALA A 233 35.53 5.36 2.78
C ALA A 233 35.09 6.83 2.76
N ASN A 234 36.07 7.73 2.67
CA ASN A 234 35.82 9.18 2.56
C ASN A 234 35.32 9.57 1.17
N ASN A 235 35.61 8.77 0.15
CA ASN A 235 35.06 8.93 -1.19
C ASN A 235 33.77 8.10 -1.35
N PRO A 236 32.90 8.44 -2.32
CA PRO A 236 31.62 7.77 -2.51
C PRO A 236 31.72 6.28 -2.82
N THR A 237 30.66 5.56 -2.46
CA THR A 237 30.40 4.19 -2.91
C THR A 237 29.06 4.20 -3.62
N VAL A 238 29.00 3.61 -4.82
CA VAL A 238 27.78 3.57 -5.62
C VAL A 238 27.45 2.12 -5.93
N ILE A 239 26.19 1.74 -5.71
CA ILE A 239 25.62 0.49 -6.18
C ILE A 239 24.60 0.86 -7.27
N ASN A 240 24.97 0.66 -8.53
CA ASN A 240 24.08 0.86 -9.69
C ASN A 240 23.10 -0.32 -9.82
N GLY A 241 22.34 -0.58 -8.78
CA GLY A 241 21.41 -1.70 -8.71
C GLY A 241 20.63 -1.69 -7.40
N LEU A 242 19.98 -2.82 -7.12
CA LEU A 242 19.30 -3.06 -5.85
C LEU A 242 20.31 -3.61 -4.84
N TYR A 243 20.35 -3.04 -3.63
CA TYR A 243 21.13 -3.59 -2.54
C TYR A 243 20.28 -4.53 -1.68
N GLU A 244 20.69 -5.78 -1.56
CA GLU A 244 20.04 -6.81 -0.74
C GLU A 244 20.92 -7.19 0.45
N ALA A 245 20.68 -6.56 1.59
CA ALA A 245 21.41 -6.82 2.82
C ALA A 245 20.77 -7.98 3.60
N ASN A 246 21.24 -9.20 3.38
CA ASN A 246 20.86 -10.36 4.20
C ASN A 246 21.80 -10.56 5.40
N GLY A 247 23.02 -10.04 5.32
CA GLY A 247 23.90 -9.83 6.46
C GLY A 247 23.76 -8.45 7.09
N THR A 248 23.97 -8.35 8.41
CA THR A 248 24.04 -7.06 9.11
C THR A 248 25.28 -6.28 8.67
N ILE A 249 25.13 -4.98 8.44
CA ILE A 249 26.20 -4.08 7.98
C ILE A 249 26.14 -2.75 8.72
N THR A 250 27.31 -2.20 9.06
CA THR A 250 27.42 -0.85 9.61
C THR A 250 28.29 -0.01 8.70
N PHE A 251 27.71 1.05 8.12
CA PHE A 251 28.44 2.00 7.29
C PHE A 251 29.20 3.02 8.14
N ASP A 252 30.34 3.45 7.61
CA ASP A 252 31.27 4.42 8.21
C ASP A 252 31.80 5.39 7.14
N ASN A 253 32.57 6.38 7.58
CA ASN A 253 33.29 7.38 6.81
C ASN A 253 32.39 8.32 5.99
N SER A 254 32.91 9.51 5.68
CA SER A 254 32.14 10.63 5.17
C SER A 254 31.64 10.49 3.73
N GLY A 255 32.12 9.50 2.97
CA GLY A 255 31.72 9.31 1.58
C GLY A 255 30.24 8.93 1.47
N THR A 256 29.54 9.52 0.50
CA THR A 256 28.14 9.19 0.20
C THR A 256 27.99 7.70 -0.16
N LYS A 257 26.92 7.08 0.32
CA LYS A 257 26.55 5.70 -0.01
C LYS A 257 25.30 5.73 -0.88
N THR A 258 25.45 5.42 -2.17
CA THR A 258 24.35 5.43 -3.14
C THR A 258 23.84 4.02 -3.38
N PHE A 259 22.55 3.81 -3.11
CA PHE A 259 21.80 2.57 -3.35
C PHE A 259 20.77 2.86 -4.45
N ARG A 260 21.23 2.93 -5.70
CA ARG A 260 20.49 3.53 -6.81
C ARG A 260 19.03 3.05 -6.89
N ASN A 261 18.81 1.73 -6.86
CA ASN A 261 17.47 1.14 -6.98
C ASN A 261 16.91 0.64 -5.65
N GLY A 262 17.43 1.17 -4.53
CA GLY A 262 16.90 0.95 -3.20
C GLY A 262 17.55 -0.18 -2.43
N ILE A 263 16.88 -0.56 -1.34
CA ILE A 263 17.43 -1.38 -0.26
C ILE A 263 16.37 -2.38 0.20
N ILE A 264 16.71 -3.66 0.17
CA ILE A 264 15.92 -4.75 0.75
C ILE A 264 16.80 -5.66 1.61
N GLY A 265 16.21 -6.72 2.16
CA GLY A 265 16.92 -7.78 2.86
C GLY A 265 16.56 -7.90 4.33
N THR A 266 17.13 -8.93 4.94
CA THR A 266 16.81 -9.37 6.32
C THR A 266 17.79 -8.84 7.37
N GLY A 267 18.98 -8.42 6.96
CA GLY A 267 20.04 -7.89 7.81
C GLY A 267 19.83 -6.43 8.18
N ASN A 268 20.29 -6.06 9.38
CA ASN A 268 20.22 -4.68 9.83
C ASN A 268 21.26 -3.83 9.11
N ILE A 269 20.87 -2.65 8.64
CA ILE A 269 21.78 -1.64 8.10
C ILE A 269 21.85 -0.51 9.10
N SER A 270 23.05 -0.18 9.56
CA SER A 270 23.29 0.95 10.46
C SER A 270 24.44 1.81 9.97
N SER A 271 24.71 2.88 10.71
CA SER A 271 25.84 3.78 10.45
C SER A 271 26.40 4.34 11.74
N VAL A 272 27.66 4.75 11.72
CA VAL A 272 28.31 5.44 12.84
C VAL A 272 28.27 6.97 12.68
N ALA A 273 28.53 7.70 13.77
CA ALA A 273 28.60 9.16 13.73
C ALA A 273 29.68 9.63 12.73
N GLY A 274 29.34 10.60 11.88
CA GLY A 274 30.23 11.09 10.81
C GLY A 274 30.16 10.31 9.50
N SER A 275 29.34 9.24 9.43
CA SER A 275 29.06 8.55 8.17
C SER A 275 28.42 9.50 7.15
N GLY A 276 28.86 9.35 5.90
CA GLY A 276 28.30 10.05 4.76
C GLY A 276 26.84 9.67 4.54
N LYS A 277 26.14 10.57 3.87
CA LYS A 277 24.72 10.47 3.55
C LYS A 277 24.38 9.21 2.73
N PHE A 278 23.18 8.68 2.95
CA PHE A 278 22.61 7.65 2.07
C PHE A 278 21.80 8.29 0.95
N VAL A 279 21.85 7.72 -0.25
CA VAL A 279 21.12 8.23 -1.43
C VAL A 279 20.44 7.08 -2.15
N ILE A 280 19.18 7.27 -2.54
CA ILE A 280 18.46 6.46 -3.52
C ILE A 280 18.08 7.40 -4.67
N ASP A 281 18.62 7.20 -5.87
CA ASP A 281 18.52 8.16 -6.99
C ASP A 281 18.14 7.53 -8.34
N GLY A 282 17.83 6.23 -8.36
CA GLY A 282 17.31 5.55 -9.55
C GLY A 282 15.88 5.99 -9.87
N ALA A 283 15.51 6.01 -11.16
CA ALA A 283 14.15 6.36 -11.58
C ALA A 283 13.08 5.51 -10.85
N THR A 284 13.38 4.23 -10.64
CA THR A 284 12.62 3.31 -9.80
C THR A 284 13.52 2.67 -8.74
N ALA A 285 12.98 2.52 -7.54
CA ALA A 285 13.66 1.89 -6.43
C ALA A 285 12.68 1.10 -5.55
N ASN A 286 13.18 0.08 -4.86
CA ASN A 286 12.40 -0.72 -3.91
C ASN A 286 12.94 -0.55 -2.50
N LEU A 287 12.04 -0.40 -1.53
CA LEU A 287 12.41 -0.31 -0.11
C LEU A 287 11.60 -1.32 0.70
N GLY A 288 12.28 -2.15 1.49
CA GLY A 288 11.61 -3.16 2.31
C GLY A 288 12.58 -4.12 2.99
N GLY A 289 12.11 -5.33 3.24
CA GLY A 289 12.81 -6.35 4.02
C GLY A 289 12.67 -6.15 5.53
N THR A 290 12.88 -7.23 6.29
CA THR A 290 12.67 -7.27 7.74
C THR A 290 13.78 -6.61 8.56
N GLY A 291 14.96 -6.38 7.97
CA GLY A 291 16.07 -5.73 8.66
C GLY A 291 15.81 -4.26 8.96
N SER A 292 16.25 -3.77 10.12
CA SER A 292 16.12 -2.35 10.48
C SER A 292 17.06 -1.48 9.64
N LEU A 293 16.66 -0.24 9.32
CA LEU A 293 17.51 0.73 8.63
C LEU A 293 17.76 1.95 9.53
N THR A 294 18.97 2.08 10.07
CA THR A 294 19.43 3.23 10.85
C THR A 294 20.31 4.11 9.99
N LEU A 295 19.76 5.26 9.59
CA LEU A 295 20.41 6.22 8.70
C LEU A 295 21.52 7.00 9.42
N PRO A 296 22.51 7.50 8.67
CA PRO A 296 23.50 8.45 9.17
C PRO A 296 22.86 9.72 9.73
N THR A 297 23.60 10.48 10.54
CA THR A 297 23.17 11.82 10.98
C THR A 297 22.88 12.75 9.80
N ALA A 298 23.59 12.57 8.68
CA ALA A 298 23.36 13.28 7.41
C ALA A 298 22.04 12.88 6.72
N GLY A 299 21.36 11.83 7.21
CA GLY A 299 20.09 11.33 6.71
C GLY A 299 20.20 10.55 5.41
N MET A 300 19.06 10.42 4.74
CA MET A 300 18.92 9.85 3.40
C MET A 300 18.28 10.85 2.44
N GLU A 301 18.73 10.89 1.18
CA GLU A 301 18.01 11.56 0.08
C GLU A 301 17.26 10.53 -0.75
N ILE A 302 16.03 10.88 -1.11
CA ILE A 302 15.35 10.32 -2.28
C ILE A 302 15.56 11.32 -3.42
N GLY A 303 16.28 10.87 -4.45
CA GLY A 303 16.80 11.68 -5.54
C GLY A 303 15.73 12.31 -6.42
N VAL A 304 16.17 13.20 -7.32
CA VAL A 304 15.27 13.87 -8.25
C VAL A 304 14.57 12.86 -9.16
N SER A 305 13.26 13.01 -9.37
CA SER A 305 12.46 12.10 -10.21
C SER A 305 12.56 10.62 -9.82
N THR A 306 12.88 10.32 -8.56
CA THR A 306 12.97 8.96 -8.03
C THR A 306 11.62 8.51 -7.47
N THR A 307 11.16 7.33 -7.89
CA THR A 307 9.98 6.68 -7.29
C THR A 307 10.41 5.46 -6.50
N VAL A 308 10.30 5.54 -5.17
CA VAL A 308 10.50 4.42 -4.26
C VAL A 308 9.19 3.68 -4.04
N THR A 309 9.16 2.37 -4.25
CA THR A 309 8.01 1.51 -3.93
C THR A 309 8.31 0.67 -2.70
N MET A 310 7.40 0.70 -1.72
CA MET A 310 7.50 -0.14 -0.53
C MET A 310 7.10 -1.59 -0.87
N VAL A 311 8.03 -2.53 -0.70
CA VAL A 311 7.80 -3.96 -0.96
C VAL A 311 7.45 -4.76 0.30
N SER A 312 7.62 -4.16 1.47
CA SER A 312 7.16 -4.64 2.77
C SER A 312 7.07 -3.47 3.74
N ASP A 313 6.50 -3.70 4.93
CA ASP A 313 6.66 -2.75 6.04
C ASP A 313 8.15 -2.50 6.32
N LYS A 314 8.52 -1.25 6.64
CA LYS A 314 9.90 -0.88 6.96
C LYS A 314 9.94 0.13 8.10
N ALA A 315 10.84 -0.12 9.05
CA ALA A 315 11.20 0.84 10.09
C ALA A 315 12.55 1.50 9.78
N ILE A 316 12.57 2.83 9.83
CA ILE A 316 13.73 3.66 9.56
C ILE A 316 13.99 4.59 10.74
N THR A 317 15.24 4.62 11.18
CA THR A 317 15.72 5.58 12.18
C THR A 317 16.55 6.66 11.50
N GLY A 318 16.19 7.92 11.68
CA GLY A 318 16.86 9.08 11.05
C GLY A 318 15.98 9.80 10.04
N ASN A 319 16.52 10.85 9.42
CA ASN A 319 15.76 11.78 8.57
C ASN A 319 15.86 11.42 7.08
N ILE A 320 14.77 11.66 6.34
CA ILE A 320 14.72 11.53 4.88
C ILE A 320 14.42 12.91 4.28
N ALA A 321 15.15 13.29 3.22
CA ALA A 321 14.84 14.44 2.40
C ALA A 321 14.34 13.98 1.03
N LEU A 322 13.15 14.43 0.64
CA LEU A 322 12.60 14.25 -0.69
C LEU A 322 13.08 15.40 -1.59
N LEU A 323 13.77 15.09 -2.68
CA LEU A 323 14.15 16.10 -3.68
C LEU A 323 13.00 16.33 -4.68
N SER A 324 13.21 17.15 -5.71
CA SER A 324 12.18 17.47 -6.71
C SER A 324 11.65 16.23 -7.43
N ASN A 325 10.33 16.07 -7.51
CA ASN A 325 9.64 14.95 -8.13
C ASN A 325 9.94 13.58 -7.47
N ALA A 326 10.26 13.56 -6.17
CA ALA A 326 10.62 12.35 -5.43
C ALA A 326 9.40 11.75 -4.70
N LEU A 327 9.02 10.52 -5.05
CA LEU A 327 7.84 9.86 -4.49
C LEU A 327 8.22 8.61 -3.68
N VAL A 328 7.47 8.37 -2.60
CA VAL A 328 7.51 7.10 -1.85
C VAL A 328 6.11 6.48 -1.85
N ILE A 329 5.91 5.40 -2.61
CA ILE A 329 4.62 4.72 -2.77
C ILE A 329 4.47 3.63 -1.70
N LEU A 330 3.45 3.75 -0.85
CA LEU A 330 3.26 2.83 0.27
C LEU A 330 2.52 1.53 -0.10
N GLY A 331 1.53 1.59 -0.99
CA GLY A 331 0.63 0.46 -1.22
C GLY A 331 -0.03 0.04 0.11
N THR A 332 0.05 -1.25 0.43
CA THR A 332 -0.48 -1.81 1.68
C THR A 332 0.49 -1.74 2.85
N HIS A 333 1.71 -1.21 2.65
CA HIS A 333 2.80 -1.29 3.61
C HIS A 333 2.98 0.00 4.41
N ASN A 334 3.40 -0.14 5.66
CA ASN A 334 3.70 0.99 6.53
C ASN A 334 5.17 1.37 6.45
N LEU A 335 5.43 2.67 6.36
CA LEU A 335 6.76 3.26 6.55
C LEU A 335 6.80 3.91 7.94
N SER A 336 7.58 3.33 8.86
CA SER A 336 7.71 3.84 10.23
C SER A 336 9.02 4.59 10.42
N MET A 337 8.95 5.81 10.93
CA MET A 337 10.06 6.74 11.04
C MET A 337 10.24 7.25 12.47
N THR A 338 11.47 7.25 12.98
CA THR A 338 11.79 8.04 14.19
C THR A 338 12.17 9.49 13.88
N GLY A 339 12.84 9.71 12.75
CA GLY A 339 13.14 11.05 12.23
C GLY A 339 12.04 11.62 11.35
N ASP A 340 12.32 12.75 10.70
CA ASP A 340 11.39 13.48 9.84
C ASP A 340 11.57 13.18 8.35
N ILE A 341 10.50 13.41 7.59
CA ILE A 341 10.53 13.48 6.13
C ILE A 341 10.35 14.94 5.71
N SER A 342 11.34 15.52 5.05
CA SER A 342 11.33 16.90 4.54
C SER A 342 11.23 16.95 3.03
N GLY A 343 10.98 18.15 2.46
CA GLY A 343 10.86 18.36 1.02
C GLY A 343 9.45 18.11 0.43
N GLY A 344 8.44 17.98 1.30
CA GLY A 344 7.04 17.77 0.91
C GLY A 344 6.53 18.82 -0.08
N SER A 345 6.05 18.38 -1.24
CA SER A 345 5.39 19.21 -2.26
C SER A 345 4.38 18.37 -3.05
N ALA A 346 3.62 18.98 -3.98
CA ALA A 346 2.64 18.26 -4.80
C ALA A 346 3.25 17.17 -5.70
N THR A 347 4.56 17.26 -5.98
CA THR A 347 5.29 16.25 -6.77
C THR A 347 6.33 15.50 -5.96
N SER A 348 6.51 15.84 -4.68
CA SER A 348 7.50 15.21 -3.80
C SER A 348 6.88 14.86 -2.45
N HIS A 349 6.35 13.65 -2.30
CA HIS A 349 5.63 13.25 -1.10
C HIS A 349 5.50 11.73 -0.96
N VAL A 350 5.01 11.31 0.20
CA VAL A 350 4.64 9.92 0.46
C VAL A 350 3.23 9.67 -0.07
N VAL A 351 3.08 8.72 -0.98
CA VAL A 351 1.82 8.40 -1.63
C VAL A 351 1.11 7.27 -0.88
N THR A 352 -0.06 7.56 -0.34
CA THR A 352 -0.91 6.61 0.40
C THR A 352 -2.04 6.08 -0.49
N ASN A 353 -1.67 5.30 -1.52
CA ASN A 353 -2.58 4.80 -2.55
C ASN A 353 -3.37 3.52 -2.17
N SER A 354 -3.23 3.04 -0.93
CA SER A 354 -4.00 1.92 -0.37
C SER A 354 -3.98 2.00 1.17
N THR A 355 -3.91 0.89 1.89
CA THR A 355 -4.05 0.86 3.36
C THR A 355 -2.79 1.24 4.13
N GLY A 356 -1.64 1.30 3.47
CA GLY A 356 -0.34 1.65 4.06
C GLY A 356 -0.32 3.08 4.61
N LYS A 357 0.41 3.27 5.71
CA LYS A 357 0.51 4.55 6.44
C LYS A 357 1.95 5.00 6.58
N LEU A 358 2.15 6.32 6.54
CA LEU A 358 3.37 6.90 7.11
C LEU A 358 3.18 6.97 8.62
N VAL A 359 4.06 6.33 9.38
CA VAL A 359 4.05 6.32 10.84
C VAL A 359 5.20 7.17 11.34
N LEU A 360 4.91 8.24 12.08
CA LEU A 360 5.92 9.04 12.77
C LEU A 360 5.89 8.71 14.27
N ASN A 361 7.05 8.37 14.81
CA ASN A 361 7.16 7.87 16.17
C ASN A 361 7.35 8.99 17.20
N ASN A 362 6.89 8.73 18.43
CA ASN A 362 7.10 9.56 19.62
C ASN A 362 6.70 11.04 19.44
N ILE A 363 5.48 11.29 18.96
CA ILE A 363 5.00 12.67 18.74
C ILE A 363 4.76 13.37 20.08
N THR A 364 5.51 14.46 20.32
CA THR A 364 5.47 15.28 21.53
C THR A 364 4.74 16.61 21.28
N GLY A 365 5.07 17.69 21.99
CA GLY A 365 4.50 19.02 21.76
C GLY A 365 5.01 19.74 20.51
N VAL A 366 6.05 19.23 19.84
CA VAL A 366 6.55 19.82 18.59
C VAL A 366 5.77 19.25 17.39
N PRO A 367 5.27 20.10 16.47
CA PRO A 367 4.60 19.66 15.24
C PRO A 367 5.47 18.72 14.41
N ARG A 368 4.94 17.53 14.15
CA ARG A 368 5.49 16.56 13.18
C ARG A 368 4.60 16.59 11.94
N ILE A 369 5.19 16.80 10.76
CA ILE A 369 4.46 16.90 9.49
C ILE A 369 4.54 15.56 8.76
N PHE A 370 3.38 15.08 8.34
CA PHE A 370 3.22 13.95 7.43
C PHE A 370 3.07 14.50 6.00
N PRO A 371 4.12 14.48 5.17
CA PRO A 371 4.02 14.91 3.77
C PRO A 371 3.35 13.81 2.94
N ILE A 372 2.05 13.62 3.12
CA ILE A 372 1.26 12.54 2.50
C ILE A 372 0.31 13.06 1.43
N GLY A 373 0.04 12.24 0.42
CA GLY A 373 -0.92 12.51 -0.65
C GLY A 373 -1.59 11.23 -1.15
N GLY A 374 -2.85 11.31 -1.57
CA GLY A 374 -3.63 10.13 -1.98
C GLY A 374 -3.30 9.63 -3.39
N ASN A 375 -2.54 10.40 -4.16
CA ASN A 375 -2.06 10.06 -5.51
C ASN A 375 -0.65 10.64 -5.73
N THR A 376 -0.13 10.55 -6.93
CA THR A 376 1.23 11.00 -7.29
C THR A 376 1.34 12.48 -7.69
N THR A 377 0.21 13.22 -7.75
CA THR A 377 0.17 14.57 -8.34
C THR A 377 -0.33 15.65 -7.38
N THR A 378 -0.85 15.26 -6.22
CA THR A 378 -1.39 16.15 -5.19
C THR A 378 -0.95 15.69 -3.81
N ILE A 379 -0.75 16.65 -2.91
CA ILE A 379 -0.37 16.43 -1.52
C ILE A 379 -1.43 17.04 -0.60
N ASP A 380 -1.71 16.37 0.51
CA ASP A 380 -2.66 16.81 1.54
C ASP A 380 -2.06 16.56 2.93
N PRO A 381 -1.04 17.34 3.31
CA PRO A 381 -0.30 17.10 4.53
C PRO A 381 -1.18 17.08 5.77
N LEU A 382 -0.67 16.40 6.79
CA LEU A 382 -1.23 16.41 8.14
C LEU A 382 -0.11 16.80 9.11
N ALA A 383 -0.36 17.70 10.05
CA ALA A 383 0.56 17.88 11.17
C ALA A 383 -0.10 17.49 12.49
N ILE A 384 0.64 16.78 13.33
CA ILE A 384 0.21 16.32 14.65
C ILE A 384 1.21 16.80 15.70
N TYR A 385 0.69 17.28 16.83
CA TYR A 385 1.46 17.59 18.04
C TYR A 385 0.60 17.42 19.30
N ASN A 386 1.25 17.49 20.46
CA ASN A 386 0.72 17.06 21.74
C ASN A 386 0.24 15.60 21.71
N GLY A 387 0.99 14.75 21.01
CA GLY A 387 0.63 13.35 20.75
C GLY A 387 0.82 12.38 21.93
N SER A 388 1.09 12.86 23.15
CA SER A 388 1.34 12.03 24.34
C SER A 388 2.53 11.06 24.21
N ASN A 389 3.57 11.42 23.44
CA ASN A 389 4.72 10.56 23.13
C ASN A 389 4.36 9.25 22.41
N LEU A 390 3.20 9.18 21.75
CA LEU A 390 2.76 8.01 20.98
C LEU A 390 3.25 8.08 19.53
N ASN A 391 3.28 6.93 18.87
CA ASN A 391 3.42 6.84 17.42
C ASN A 391 2.06 7.10 16.76
N TYR A 392 2.05 7.80 15.63
CA TYR A 392 0.85 8.04 14.83
C TYR A 392 1.11 7.61 13.39
N GLY A 393 0.28 6.70 12.89
CA GLY A 393 0.14 6.42 11.48
C GLY A 393 -0.87 7.37 10.83
N ALA A 394 -0.52 7.95 9.69
CA ALA A 394 -1.42 8.76 8.90
C ALA A 394 -1.41 8.31 7.44
N ARG A 395 -2.60 8.35 6.82
CA ARG A 395 -2.78 8.31 5.38
C ARG A 395 -3.88 9.26 4.95
N VAL A 396 -3.93 9.57 3.66
CA VAL A 396 -5.01 10.37 3.08
C VAL A 396 -5.59 9.65 1.86
N GLU A 397 -6.91 9.61 1.81
CA GLU A 397 -7.68 9.02 0.72
C GLU A 397 -8.32 10.14 -0.10
N ILE A 398 -8.40 9.96 -1.43
CA ILE A 398 -9.19 10.83 -2.31
C ILE A 398 -10.64 10.38 -2.23
N GLY A 399 -11.55 11.31 -1.96
CA GLY A 399 -12.92 10.98 -1.64
C GLY A 399 -13.24 11.13 -0.16
N ILE A 400 -14.53 10.98 0.14
CA ILE A 400 -15.05 10.97 1.51
C ILE A 400 -15.48 9.54 1.83
N ASN A 401 -14.72 8.88 2.69
CA ASN A 401 -14.87 7.47 2.99
C ASN A 401 -14.82 7.18 4.51
N PRO A 402 -15.90 6.72 5.13
CA PRO A 402 -17.25 6.53 4.55
C PRO A 402 -17.92 7.83 4.14
N SER A 403 -18.93 7.78 3.26
CA SER A 403 -19.64 9.01 2.82
C SER A 403 -20.28 9.74 4.00
N ILE A 404 -20.23 11.09 3.98
CA ILE A 404 -21.00 11.97 4.88
C ILE A 404 -22.35 12.32 4.26
N ARG A 405 -23.13 13.19 4.94
CA ARG A 405 -24.45 13.58 4.45
C ARG A 405 -24.42 14.43 3.17
N TYR A 406 -23.59 15.47 3.14
CA TYR A 406 -23.45 16.37 1.97
C TYR A 406 -21.99 16.40 1.48
N PRO A 407 -21.49 15.30 0.88
CA PRO A 407 -20.09 15.20 0.47
C PRO A 407 -19.70 16.28 -0.54
N ILE A 408 -20.66 16.78 -1.33
CA ILE A 408 -20.43 17.83 -2.32
C ILE A 408 -20.03 19.19 -1.72
N ALA A 409 -20.27 19.40 -0.43
CA ALA A 409 -19.91 20.61 0.32
C ALA A 409 -18.73 20.38 1.28
N ALA A 410 -17.88 19.39 0.98
CA ALA A 410 -16.72 19.03 1.80
C ALA A 410 -15.43 18.96 0.98
N VAL A 411 -14.29 19.02 1.65
CA VAL A 411 -12.99 18.72 1.06
C VAL A 411 -13.03 17.26 0.59
N ASN A 412 -12.65 17.01 -0.66
CA ASN A 412 -12.68 15.69 -1.28
C ASN A 412 -11.52 14.81 -0.81
N ARG A 413 -11.31 14.75 0.51
CA ARG A 413 -10.24 14.04 1.19
C ARG A 413 -10.75 13.44 2.48
N THR A 414 -10.26 12.25 2.78
CA THR A 414 -10.40 11.63 4.09
C THR A 414 -9.00 11.43 4.67
N TRP A 415 -8.69 12.10 5.77
CA TRP A 415 -7.48 11.82 6.53
C TRP A 415 -7.78 10.71 7.51
N VAL A 416 -6.96 9.66 7.49
CA VAL A 416 -7.09 8.54 8.41
C VAL A 416 -5.90 8.55 9.35
N VAL A 417 -6.17 8.73 10.64
CA VAL A 417 -5.16 8.78 11.71
C VAL A 417 -5.29 7.55 12.60
N ASN A 418 -4.17 6.93 12.94
CA ASN A 418 -4.10 5.73 13.76
C ASN A 418 -3.01 5.91 14.83
N PRO A 419 -3.36 6.27 16.08
CA PRO A 419 -2.40 6.33 17.17
C PRO A 419 -2.12 4.94 17.75
N SER A 420 -0.88 4.70 18.13
CA SER A 420 -0.43 3.44 18.78
C SER A 420 -1.03 3.19 20.18
N GLY A 421 -1.65 4.20 20.80
CA GLY A 421 -2.24 4.14 22.13
C GLY A 421 -3.37 5.16 22.29
N VAL A 422 -4.03 5.16 23.46
CA VAL A 422 -5.01 6.21 23.80
C VAL A 422 -4.23 7.44 24.28
N PRO A 423 -4.34 8.61 23.61
CA PRO A 423 -3.67 9.82 24.08
C PRO A 423 -4.19 10.25 25.45
N ALA A 424 -3.30 10.78 26.31
CA ALA A 424 -3.64 11.19 27.67
C ALA A 424 -4.43 12.52 27.73
N GLY A 425 -4.47 13.25 26.61
CA GLY A 425 -5.17 14.52 26.49
C GLY A 425 -5.50 14.84 25.03
N ALA A 426 -5.99 16.06 24.79
CA ALA A 426 -6.33 16.52 23.46
C ALA A 426 -5.09 16.55 22.56
N VAL A 427 -5.21 15.93 21.38
CA VAL A 427 -4.18 15.92 20.35
C VAL A 427 -4.46 17.06 19.38
N ASN A 428 -3.46 17.87 19.06
CA ASN A 428 -3.59 18.88 18.03
C ASN A 428 -3.39 18.26 16.67
N VAL A 429 -4.35 18.54 15.77
CA VAL A 429 -4.34 18.06 14.39
C VAL A 429 -4.50 19.26 13.48
N ASN A 430 -3.68 19.32 12.44
CA ASN A 430 -3.69 20.41 11.48
C ASN A 430 -3.75 19.83 10.07
N PHE A 431 -4.84 20.10 9.38
CA PHE A 431 -5.10 19.62 8.03
C PHE A 431 -4.65 20.64 7.01
N PHE A 432 -4.05 20.15 5.93
CA PHE A 432 -3.62 20.96 4.79
C PHE A 432 -4.23 20.38 3.52
N TYR A 433 -4.85 21.23 2.71
CA TYR A 433 -5.34 20.87 1.37
C TYR A 433 -4.97 22.01 0.40
N SER A 434 -5.43 21.92 -0.86
CA SER A 434 -5.14 22.92 -1.88
C SER A 434 -6.41 23.39 -2.59
N ASN A 435 -6.27 24.47 -3.36
CA ASN A 435 -7.34 24.92 -4.25
C ASN A 435 -7.72 23.79 -5.22
N GLY A 436 -9.01 23.58 -5.41
CA GLY A 436 -9.54 22.48 -6.23
C GLY A 436 -9.71 21.14 -5.49
N HIS A 437 -9.30 21.03 -4.22
CA HIS A 437 -9.54 19.80 -3.44
C HIS A 437 -10.95 19.73 -2.85
N GLY A 438 -11.65 20.85 -2.73
CA GLY A 438 -13.07 20.92 -2.39
C GLY A 438 -13.96 20.32 -3.47
N ASN A 439 -15.03 19.62 -3.06
CA ASN A 439 -16.08 19.21 -3.97
C ASN A 439 -16.89 20.42 -4.50
N ALA A 440 -17.81 20.18 -5.44
CA ALA A 440 -18.47 21.21 -6.25
C ALA A 440 -19.09 22.40 -5.49
N LEU A 441 -19.60 22.19 -4.27
CA LEU A 441 -20.20 23.23 -3.44
C LEU A 441 -19.34 23.62 -2.24
N PHE A 442 -18.09 23.14 -2.16
CA PHE A 442 -17.20 23.51 -1.07
C PHE A 442 -16.76 24.97 -1.21
N ASN A 443 -17.01 25.76 -0.15
CA ASN A 443 -16.63 27.15 -0.07
C ASN A 443 -15.38 27.35 0.79
N TYR A 444 -14.29 27.74 0.14
CA TYR A 444 -12.97 27.97 0.74
C TYR A 444 -12.87 29.21 1.65
N THR A 445 -13.90 30.06 1.71
CA THR A 445 -13.87 31.30 2.51
C THR A 445 -14.73 31.26 3.76
N THR A 446 -15.53 30.20 3.93
CA THR A 446 -16.45 30.05 5.06
C THR A 446 -15.90 29.12 6.13
N ALA A 447 -16.41 29.22 7.36
CA ALA A 447 -16.02 28.29 8.40
C ALA A 447 -16.44 26.84 8.06
N VAL A 448 -15.64 25.89 8.53
CA VAL A 448 -15.88 24.46 8.35
C VAL A 448 -16.20 23.78 9.69
N GLU A 449 -16.80 22.61 9.61
CA GLU A 449 -16.89 21.63 10.68
C GLU A 449 -15.98 20.43 10.40
N GLN A 450 -15.58 19.76 11.48
CA GLN A 450 -14.73 18.59 11.44
C GLN A 450 -15.53 17.33 11.78
N GLY A 451 -15.45 16.35 10.89
CA GLY A 451 -16.00 15.03 11.05
C GLY A 451 -15.00 14.08 11.66
N PHE A 452 -15.47 13.20 12.54
CA PHE A 452 -14.71 12.11 13.14
C PHE A 452 -15.54 10.83 13.15
N TYR A 453 -15.03 9.78 12.49
CA TYR A 453 -15.77 8.53 12.31
C TYR A 453 -15.38 7.50 13.38
N THR A 454 -16.38 7.01 14.14
CA THR A 454 -16.23 5.95 15.16
C THR A 454 -17.20 4.78 14.93
N GLY A 455 -17.49 4.49 13.65
CA GLY A 455 -18.59 3.61 13.23
C GLY A 455 -19.82 4.41 12.76
N VAL A 456 -19.94 5.65 13.23
CA VAL A 456 -20.82 6.69 12.70
C VAL A 456 -20.05 8.01 12.63
N TRP A 457 -20.47 8.92 11.76
CA TRP A 457 -19.90 10.28 11.70
C TRP A 457 -20.35 11.11 12.89
N ASN A 458 -19.41 11.78 13.54
CA ASN A 458 -19.66 12.77 14.58
C ASN A 458 -19.06 14.11 14.15
N VAL A 459 -19.74 15.21 14.45
CA VAL A 459 -19.12 16.55 14.38
C VAL A 459 -18.45 16.83 15.71
N ILE A 460 -17.12 16.93 15.71
CA ILE A 460 -16.35 17.12 16.95
C ILE A 460 -15.88 18.57 17.14
N ASN A 461 -15.83 19.36 16.07
CA ASN A 461 -15.51 20.77 16.10
C ASN A 461 -16.31 21.51 15.02
N THR A 462 -16.73 22.75 15.28
CA THR A 462 -17.47 23.61 14.35
C THR A 462 -16.95 25.04 14.41
N GLY A 463 -17.27 25.86 13.42
CA GLY A 463 -16.80 27.24 13.34
C GLY A 463 -15.30 27.36 13.08
N LEU A 464 -14.66 26.31 12.55
CA LEU A 464 -13.23 26.30 12.29
C LEU A 464 -12.92 27.22 11.10
N VAL A 465 -12.07 28.22 11.34
CA VAL A 465 -11.67 29.18 10.33
C VAL A 465 -10.55 28.58 9.48
N GLN A 466 -10.71 28.63 8.16
CA GLN A 466 -9.65 28.30 7.21
C GLN A 466 -8.59 29.40 7.27
N ALA A 467 -7.40 29.07 7.75
CA ALA A 467 -6.28 30.01 7.87
C ALA A 467 -5.38 29.95 6.62
N GLY A 468 -4.96 31.11 6.11
CA GLY A 468 -3.98 31.21 5.02
C GLY A 468 -4.30 30.32 3.81
N SER A 469 -3.26 29.73 3.21
CA SER A 469 -3.34 28.77 2.10
C SER A 469 -3.96 27.43 2.51
N TYR A 470 -5.28 27.41 2.77
CA TYR A 470 -6.08 26.18 2.89
C TYR A 470 -5.67 25.24 4.05
N GLN A 471 -5.50 25.82 5.24
CA GLN A 471 -5.13 25.11 6.45
C GLN A 471 -6.23 25.19 7.51
N VAL A 472 -6.49 24.07 8.22
CA VAL A 472 -7.46 24.01 9.32
C VAL A 472 -6.84 23.32 10.54
N ALA A 473 -6.63 24.09 11.60
CA ALA A 473 -6.13 23.60 12.89
C ALA A 473 -7.28 23.25 13.84
N THR A 474 -7.12 22.15 14.58
CA THR A 474 -8.15 21.64 15.49
C THR A 474 -7.55 20.79 16.62
N THR A 475 -8.41 20.31 17.51
CA THR A 475 -8.07 19.36 18.59
C THR A 475 -8.99 18.14 18.56
N VAL A 476 -8.44 16.98 18.90
CA VAL A 476 -9.15 15.70 18.97
C VAL A 476 -8.87 15.05 20.31
N SER A 477 -9.93 14.78 21.08
CA SER A 477 -9.83 14.23 22.44
C SER A 477 -10.32 12.78 22.56
N SER A 478 -10.69 12.15 21.44
CA SER A 478 -11.45 10.89 21.41
C SER A 478 -10.79 9.79 20.58
N PHE A 479 -9.47 9.84 20.39
CA PHE A 479 -8.75 8.78 19.68
C PHE A 479 -8.79 7.45 20.46
N ALA A 480 -9.06 6.36 19.74
CA ALA A 480 -8.91 5.00 20.24
C ALA A 480 -7.52 4.45 19.87
N ALA A 481 -6.97 3.59 20.73
CA ALA A 481 -5.69 2.93 20.46
C ALA A 481 -5.77 2.00 19.25
N ASN A 482 -4.76 2.04 18.39
CA ASN A 482 -4.54 1.16 17.24
C ASN A 482 -5.74 1.07 16.28
N THR A 483 -6.58 2.10 16.26
CA THR A 483 -7.80 2.13 15.46
C THR A 483 -7.72 3.26 14.45
N ASP A 484 -8.08 2.96 13.20
CA ASP A 484 -8.19 3.96 12.15
C ASP A 484 -9.34 4.91 12.48
N ALA A 485 -9.03 6.21 12.55
CA ALA A 485 -9.98 7.27 12.74
C ALA A 485 -10.04 8.12 11.45
N PRO A 486 -11.01 7.84 10.55
CA PRO A 486 -11.30 8.69 9.40
C PRO A 486 -11.83 10.05 9.84
N MET A 487 -11.34 11.10 9.19
CA MET A 487 -11.63 12.49 9.49
C MET A 487 -11.83 13.28 8.19
N VAL A 488 -12.79 14.20 8.20
CA VAL A 488 -13.13 15.05 7.05
C VAL A 488 -13.39 16.48 7.48
N LEU A 489 -13.32 17.40 6.53
CA LEU A 489 -13.66 18.81 6.70
C LEU A 489 -14.77 19.18 5.72
N GLY A 490 -15.83 19.82 6.20
CA GLY A 490 -16.92 20.29 5.35
C GLY A 490 -17.51 21.62 5.77
N ASN A 491 -18.10 22.35 4.84
CA ASN A 491 -18.81 23.59 5.19
C ASN A 491 -20.02 23.25 6.05
N ILE A 492 -20.29 24.07 7.05
CA ILE A 492 -21.39 23.82 7.99
C ILE A 492 -22.73 23.96 7.23
N PRO A 493 -23.64 22.96 7.21
CA PRO A 493 -23.57 21.63 7.85
C PRO A 493 -23.48 20.48 6.84
N ALA A 494 -22.26 20.07 6.50
CA ALA A 494 -22.00 19.03 5.51
C ALA A 494 -22.04 17.61 6.09
N ILE A 495 -21.75 17.47 7.38
CA ILE A 495 -21.42 16.18 8.02
C ILE A 495 -22.67 15.56 8.64
N LEU A 496 -23.42 16.34 9.43
CA LEU A 496 -24.66 15.93 10.09
C LEU A 496 -25.83 16.86 9.70
N GLU A 497 -27.07 16.38 9.82
CA GLU A 497 -28.25 17.22 9.57
C GLU A 497 -28.35 18.35 10.61
N VAL A 498 -28.43 19.60 10.15
CA VAL A 498 -28.90 20.73 10.96
C VAL A 498 -30.39 20.90 10.71
N ASN A 499 -31.18 20.73 11.78
CA ASN A 499 -32.55 21.20 11.99
C ASN A 499 -33.53 21.15 10.79
N ASN A 500 -34.56 20.29 10.90
CA ASN A 500 -35.65 20.10 9.93
C ASN A 500 -36.02 21.37 9.13
N SER A 501 -35.68 21.39 7.84
CA SER A 501 -35.95 22.47 6.88
C SER A 501 -37.42 22.68 6.56
N VAL A 502 -38.29 21.82 7.09
CA VAL A 502 -39.76 21.88 7.01
C VAL A 502 -40.37 21.79 8.39
N GLN A 503 -41.24 22.75 8.71
CA GLN A 503 -41.97 22.81 9.98
C GLN A 503 -43.45 22.57 9.74
N LEU A 504 -43.97 21.47 10.26
CA LEU A 504 -45.35 21.03 10.18
C LEU A 504 -46.13 21.43 11.44
N ALA A 505 -47.32 21.96 11.22
CA ALA A 505 -48.38 22.17 12.20
C ALA A 505 -49.63 21.41 11.76
N ALA A 506 -50.43 20.96 12.72
CA ALA A 506 -51.71 20.31 12.43
C ALA A 506 -52.81 20.82 13.35
N GLN A 507 -54.00 21.00 12.78
CA GLN A 507 -55.19 21.42 13.50
C GLN A 507 -56.31 20.40 13.25
N LYS A 508 -56.93 19.90 14.33
CA LYS A 508 -58.12 19.06 14.24
C LYS A 508 -59.35 19.94 13.95
N GLN A 509 -60.15 19.54 12.98
CA GLN A 509 -61.42 20.17 12.61
C GLN A 509 -62.50 19.08 12.53
N ASN A 510 -63.19 18.84 13.64
CA ASN A 510 -64.13 17.72 13.80
C ASN A 510 -63.45 16.37 13.47
N ASP A 511 -63.96 15.63 12.49
CA ASP A 511 -63.44 14.33 12.04
C ASP A 511 -62.36 14.44 10.96
N LYS A 512 -61.73 15.62 10.82
CA LYS A 512 -60.68 15.91 9.82
C LYS A 512 -59.47 16.56 10.46
N VAL A 513 -58.30 16.43 9.82
CA VAL A 513 -57.07 17.11 10.22
C VAL A 513 -56.59 17.99 9.08
N MET A 514 -56.41 19.28 9.37
CA MET A 514 -55.74 20.21 8.47
C MET A 514 -54.25 20.27 8.84
N LEU A 515 -53.40 19.81 7.94
CA LEU A 515 -51.95 19.91 7.99
C LEU A 515 -51.52 21.20 7.29
N ASN A 516 -50.63 21.97 7.91
CA ASN A 516 -50.01 23.15 7.32
C ASN A 516 -48.51 23.13 7.60
N TRP A 517 -47.67 23.40 6.62
CA TRP A 517 -46.22 23.46 6.83
C TRP A 517 -45.58 24.67 6.18
N THR A 518 -44.42 25.06 6.70
CA THR A 518 -43.53 26.04 6.10
C THR A 518 -42.20 25.37 5.74
N ALA A 519 -41.56 25.82 4.65
CA ALA A 519 -40.29 25.29 4.18
C ALA A 519 -39.34 26.43 3.80
N THR A 520 -38.07 26.34 4.21
CA THR A 520 -37.08 27.42 4.00
C THR A 520 -36.27 27.26 2.69
N LEU A 521 -36.45 26.15 1.98
CA LEU A 521 -35.72 25.83 0.73
C LEU A 521 -36.70 25.28 -0.32
N LEU A 522 -36.99 26.08 -1.36
CA LEU A 522 -37.96 25.70 -2.41
C LEU A 522 -37.36 25.53 -3.81
N SER A 523 -36.12 25.97 -4.05
CA SER A 523 -35.50 25.92 -5.39
C SER A 523 -35.25 24.49 -5.90
N ASN A 524 -34.90 23.58 -4.99
CA ASN A 524 -34.57 22.18 -5.30
C ASN A 524 -35.68 21.18 -4.97
N THR A 525 -36.80 21.62 -4.39
CA THR A 525 -37.91 20.75 -4.03
C THR A 525 -38.67 20.31 -5.29
N ASP A 526 -38.87 19.00 -5.47
CA ASP A 526 -39.73 18.43 -6.51
C ASP A 526 -41.18 18.40 -6.02
N ARG A 527 -41.43 17.69 -4.91
CA ARG A 527 -42.76 17.53 -4.33
C ARG A 527 -42.71 17.30 -2.82
N PHE A 528 -43.83 17.56 -2.15
CA PHE A 528 -44.10 17.16 -0.77
C PHE A 528 -44.97 15.91 -0.75
N ILE A 529 -44.76 15.04 0.24
CA ILE A 529 -45.58 13.86 0.47
C ILE A 529 -46.11 13.95 1.90
N ALA A 530 -47.42 14.13 2.05
CA ALA A 530 -48.06 14.09 3.35
C ALA A 530 -48.21 12.64 3.79
N GLU A 531 -47.70 12.29 4.96
CA GLU A 531 -47.72 10.93 5.48
C GLU A 531 -48.44 10.85 6.82
N ARG A 532 -49.10 9.71 7.07
CA ARG A 532 -49.75 9.39 8.35
C ARG A 532 -49.32 8.03 8.88
N SER A 533 -49.23 7.91 10.20
CA SER A 533 -48.99 6.66 10.91
C SER A 533 -49.96 6.52 12.09
N ALA A 534 -50.30 5.28 12.45
CA ALA A 534 -51.05 4.95 13.66
C ALA A 534 -50.13 4.65 14.87
N ASP A 535 -48.85 4.37 14.64
CA ASP A 535 -47.88 3.93 15.65
C ASP A 535 -46.65 4.84 15.77
N GLY A 536 -46.55 5.86 14.92
CA GLY A 536 -45.43 6.79 14.82
C GLY A 536 -44.17 6.19 14.19
N ARG A 537 -44.24 4.97 13.64
CA ARG A 537 -43.11 4.23 13.06
C ARG A 537 -43.33 3.92 11.60
N THR A 538 -44.46 3.32 11.27
CA THR A 538 -44.81 2.94 9.91
C THR A 538 -45.75 3.97 9.32
N PHE A 539 -45.27 4.70 8.33
CA PHE A 539 -45.99 5.79 7.67
C PHE A 539 -46.57 5.34 6.33
N THR A 540 -47.79 5.79 6.04
CA THR A 540 -48.48 5.60 4.77
C THR A 540 -48.67 6.96 4.11
N SER A 541 -48.36 7.06 2.81
CA SER A 541 -48.59 8.27 2.02
C SER A 541 -50.08 8.55 1.90
N LEU A 542 -50.49 9.77 2.26
CA LEU A 542 -51.84 10.29 2.09
C LEU A 542 -52.00 11.00 0.74
N ALA A 543 -51.00 11.78 0.35
CA ALA A 543 -50.98 12.53 -0.91
C ALA A 543 -49.57 12.95 -1.31
N GLU A 544 -49.33 13.08 -2.61
CA GLU A 544 -48.20 13.80 -3.18
C GLU A 544 -48.67 15.17 -3.67
N LEU A 545 -47.92 16.21 -3.34
CA LEU A 545 -48.29 17.61 -3.55
C LEU A 545 -47.13 18.35 -4.20
N PRO A 546 -47.37 19.25 -5.17
CA PRO A 546 -46.29 19.99 -5.82
C PRO A 546 -45.53 20.88 -4.81
N ALA A 547 -44.29 21.25 -5.14
CA ALA A 547 -43.41 22.07 -4.28
C ALA A 547 -44.00 23.43 -3.81
N GLY A 548 -45.10 23.91 -4.41
CA GLY A 548 -45.81 25.12 -4.01
C GLY A 548 -46.97 24.91 -3.03
N SER A 549 -47.28 23.66 -2.65
CA SER A 549 -48.36 23.34 -1.73
C SER A 549 -47.85 23.33 -0.29
N PHE A 550 -48.57 24.00 0.60
CA PHE A 550 -48.22 24.16 2.02
C PHE A 550 -49.33 23.72 2.99
N SER A 551 -50.40 23.12 2.45
CA SER A 551 -51.49 22.60 3.26
C SER A 551 -52.08 21.33 2.63
N PHE A 552 -52.64 20.48 3.49
CA PHE A 552 -53.36 19.28 3.12
C PHE A 552 -54.41 18.94 4.18
N THR A 553 -55.57 18.42 3.78
CA THR A 553 -56.60 17.97 4.73
C THR A 553 -56.77 16.46 4.66
N ASP A 554 -56.48 15.78 5.76
CA ASP A 554 -56.79 14.37 5.95
C ASP A 554 -58.26 14.22 6.38
N MET A 555 -59.02 13.42 5.62
CA MET A 555 -60.44 13.17 5.83
C MET A 555 -60.75 11.79 6.42
N GLN A 556 -59.75 10.94 6.66
CA GLN A 556 -59.96 9.52 7.01
C GLN A 556 -59.10 9.09 8.21
N LEU A 557 -59.16 9.84 9.31
CA LEU A 557 -58.34 9.62 10.50
C LEU A 557 -58.55 8.21 11.06
N PHE A 558 -57.49 7.59 11.57
CA PHE A 558 -57.62 6.39 12.37
C PHE A 558 -58.23 6.74 13.75
N PRO A 559 -58.95 5.82 14.41
CA PRO A 559 -59.28 5.97 15.82
C PRO A 559 -58.01 6.04 16.69
N GLY A 560 -57.98 6.91 17.70
CA GLY A 560 -56.81 7.08 18.57
C GLY A 560 -55.76 8.05 18.02
N LEU A 561 -54.48 7.82 18.30
CA LEU A 561 -53.40 8.70 17.87
C LEU A 561 -53.13 8.58 16.37
N ASN A 562 -53.02 9.74 15.73
CA ASN A 562 -52.60 9.87 14.34
C ASN A 562 -51.33 10.72 14.30
N TYR A 563 -50.25 10.15 13.78
CA TYR A 563 -48.95 10.79 13.64
C TYR A 563 -48.80 11.28 12.21
N TYR A 564 -48.40 12.54 12.02
CA TYR A 564 -48.21 13.14 10.70
C TYR A 564 -46.80 13.68 10.56
N ARG A 565 -46.27 13.57 9.35
CA ARG A 565 -45.03 14.24 8.91
C ARG A 565 -45.15 14.58 7.42
N ILE A 566 -44.36 15.55 6.98
CA ILE A 566 -44.18 15.86 5.56
C ILE A 566 -42.83 15.33 5.14
N GLN A 567 -42.82 14.47 4.13
CA GLN A 567 -41.62 14.10 3.42
C GLN A 567 -41.41 15.08 2.26
N VAL A 568 -40.20 15.59 2.10
CA VAL A 568 -39.78 16.39 0.95
C VAL A 568 -39.01 15.48 0.02
N LEU A 569 -39.39 15.45 -1.25
CA LEU A 569 -38.60 14.85 -2.32
C LEU A 569 -37.95 15.98 -3.11
N GLU A 570 -36.63 15.92 -3.27
CA GLU A 570 -35.86 16.87 -4.06
C GLU A 570 -35.69 16.37 -5.50
N LYS A 571 -35.36 17.28 -6.42
CA LYS A 571 -35.20 16.98 -7.86
C LYS A 571 -34.11 15.95 -8.16
N ASP A 572 -33.16 15.76 -7.25
CA ASP A 572 -32.08 14.75 -7.32
C ASP A 572 -32.48 13.39 -6.70
N GLY A 573 -33.73 13.25 -6.24
CA GLY A 573 -34.26 12.03 -5.62
C GLY A 573 -34.05 11.95 -4.10
N ARG A 574 -33.42 12.95 -3.47
CA ARG A 574 -33.17 12.97 -2.02
C ARG A 574 -34.45 13.18 -1.23
N ARG A 575 -34.52 12.57 -0.04
CA ARG A 575 -35.68 12.63 0.87
C ARG A 575 -35.30 13.28 2.20
N THR A 576 -36.09 14.25 2.65
CA THR A 576 -36.01 14.84 4.00
C THR A 576 -37.39 14.85 4.65
N TYR A 577 -37.47 15.09 5.96
CA TYR A 577 -38.75 15.06 6.69
C TYR A 577 -38.91 16.29 7.58
N SER A 578 -40.17 16.70 7.80
CA SER A 578 -40.53 17.70 8.80
C SER A 578 -40.40 17.16 10.23
N ASN A 579 -40.65 18.02 11.22
CA ASN A 579 -41.05 17.53 12.55
C ASN A 579 -42.34 16.69 12.44
N MET A 580 -42.55 15.83 13.43
CA MET A 580 -43.76 15.04 13.57
C MET A 580 -44.79 15.77 14.42
N VAL A 581 -46.05 15.76 14.01
CA VAL A 581 -47.18 16.26 14.81
C VAL A 581 -48.14 15.11 15.09
N VAL A 582 -48.77 15.12 16.26
CA VAL A 582 -49.61 13.99 16.71
C VAL A 582 -50.96 14.52 17.16
N LEU A 583 -52.03 13.88 16.70
CA LEU A 583 -53.40 14.26 17.02
C LEU A 583 -54.22 13.08 17.51
N LEU A 584 -54.99 13.30 18.58
CA LEU A 584 -55.93 12.33 19.13
C LEU A 584 -57.29 12.43 18.44
N ASN A 585 -57.65 11.38 17.73
CA ASN A 585 -58.99 11.18 17.17
C ASN A 585 -59.82 10.29 18.10
N ALA A 586 -60.44 10.91 19.11
CA ALA A 586 -61.37 10.28 20.03
C ALA A 586 -62.54 11.25 20.33
N ALA A 587 -63.61 10.74 20.95
CA ALA A 587 -64.77 11.53 21.36
C ALA A 587 -64.51 12.42 22.59
N LYS A 588 -63.64 11.97 23.52
CA LYS A 588 -63.26 12.70 24.74
C LYS A 588 -61.82 12.37 25.15
N GLY A 589 -61.28 13.12 26.11
CA GLY A 589 -59.97 12.89 26.73
C GLY A 589 -58.78 13.57 26.02
N ALA A 590 -57.58 13.31 26.54
CA ALA A 590 -56.32 13.77 25.96
C ALA A 590 -55.20 12.76 26.20
N GLU A 591 -54.25 12.69 25.27
CA GLU A 591 -53.08 11.82 25.36
C GLU A 591 -51.78 12.64 25.31
N LEU A 592 -50.85 12.26 26.19
CA LEU A 592 -49.52 12.84 26.24
C LEU A 592 -48.68 12.29 25.08
N VAL A 593 -48.04 13.20 24.34
CA VAL A 593 -47.31 12.87 23.11
C VAL A 593 -45.82 12.77 23.39
N SER A 594 -45.23 13.83 23.95
CA SER A 594 -43.78 13.89 24.18
C SER A 594 -43.40 15.00 25.16
N ILE A 595 -42.19 14.87 25.72
CA ILE A 595 -41.49 15.90 26.49
C ILE A 595 -40.23 16.32 25.73
N LEU A 596 -40.01 17.63 25.59
CA LEU A 596 -38.86 18.20 24.87
C LEU A 596 -38.20 19.32 25.70
N PRO A 597 -36.86 19.32 25.86
CA PRO A 597 -35.96 18.21 25.54
C PRO A 597 -36.17 17.05 26.51
N ASN A 598 -35.75 15.85 26.11
CA ASN A 598 -35.60 14.70 27.00
C ASN A 598 -34.25 14.04 26.66
N PRO A 599 -33.23 14.12 27.54
CA PRO A 599 -33.27 14.56 28.94
C PRO A 599 -33.55 16.05 29.16
N VAL A 600 -34.17 16.39 30.29
CA VAL A 600 -34.39 17.76 30.79
C VAL A 600 -33.19 18.17 31.65
N THR A 601 -32.53 19.29 31.33
CA THR A 601 -31.30 19.73 32.02
C THR A 601 -31.46 21.01 32.85
N THR A 602 -32.51 21.80 32.59
CA THR A 602 -32.69 23.13 33.21
C THR A 602 -33.98 23.25 34.03
N GLY A 603 -34.74 22.16 34.19
CA GLY A 603 -36.07 22.19 34.82
C GLY A 603 -37.16 22.86 33.97
N HIS A 604 -36.80 23.47 32.84
CA HIS A 604 -37.69 24.01 31.84
C HIS A 604 -37.84 23.04 30.67
N PHE A 605 -39.07 22.62 30.40
CA PHE A 605 -39.35 21.74 29.27
C PHE A 605 -40.75 21.99 28.71
N LYS A 606 -41.00 21.45 27.53
CA LYS A 606 -42.28 21.53 26.84
C LYS A 606 -42.95 20.17 26.86
N LEU A 607 -44.16 20.12 27.38
CA LEU A 607 -45.04 18.97 27.32
C LEU A 607 -45.99 19.11 26.14
N ASN A 608 -45.93 18.17 25.22
CA ASN A 608 -46.85 18.09 24.09
C ASN A 608 -47.99 17.14 24.44
N ILE A 609 -49.22 17.63 24.34
CA ILE A 609 -50.44 16.89 24.67
C ILE A 609 -51.49 17.10 23.58
N SER A 610 -52.13 16.02 23.14
CA SER A 610 -53.22 16.11 22.18
C SER A 610 -54.57 15.83 22.83
N ALA A 611 -55.49 16.78 22.74
CA ALA A 611 -56.83 16.66 23.30
C ALA A 611 -57.88 16.41 22.19
N ALA A 612 -58.86 15.57 22.48
CA ALA A 612 -59.96 15.29 21.57
C ALA A 612 -60.82 16.53 21.26
N GLN A 613 -61.02 17.38 22.28
CA GLN A 613 -61.83 18.60 22.28
C GLN A 613 -61.27 19.59 23.34
N LYS A 614 -61.81 20.81 23.38
CA LYS A 614 -61.44 21.78 24.41
C LYS A 614 -61.80 21.23 25.80
N VAL A 615 -60.81 21.11 26.69
CA VAL A 615 -61.00 20.48 28.00
C VAL A 615 -59.99 21.00 29.03
N LEU A 616 -60.38 21.03 30.30
CA LEU A 616 -59.47 21.33 31.40
C LEU A 616 -58.76 20.04 31.82
N ALA A 617 -57.43 20.04 31.81
CA ALA A 617 -56.61 18.89 32.18
C ALA A 617 -55.71 19.24 33.38
N GLU A 618 -55.59 18.30 34.30
CA GLU A 618 -54.66 18.38 35.42
C GLU A 618 -53.41 17.56 35.11
N ILE A 619 -52.28 18.21 34.93
CA ILE A 619 -50.98 17.61 34.60
C ILE A 619 -50.24 17.34 35.90
N VAL A 620 -49.80 16.10 36.06
CA VAL A 620 -49.17 15.61 37.28
C VAL A 620 -47.83 14.97 36.95
N ILE A 621 -46.79 15.35 37.68
CA ILE A 621 -45.44 14.76 37.57
C ILE A 621 -45.10 14.07 38.87
N THR A 622 -44.57 12.85 38.76
CA THR A 622 -44.10 12.05 39.91
C THR A 622 -42.69 11.53 39.68
N ASP A 623 -41.99 11.22 40.76
CA ASP A 623 -40.77 10.42 40.69
C ASP A 623 -41.06 8.91 40.50
N VAL A 624 -40.01 8.08 40.52
CA VAL A 624 -40.14 6.62 40.37
C VAL A 624 -40.86 5.93 41.53
N GLN A 625 -40.93 6.55 42.71
CA GLN A 625 -41.68 6.07 43.87
C GLN A 625 -43.14 6.57 43.86
N GLY A 626 -43.54 7.38 42.87
CA GLY A 626 -44.88 7.94 42.76
C GLY A 626 -45.12 9.16 43.66
N ARG A 627 -44.07 9.74 44.25
CA ARG A 627 -44.20 10.99 45.04
C ARG A 627 -44.52 12.13 44.09
N LEU A 628 -45.47 12.98 44.47
CA LEU A 628 -45.86 14.15 43.69
C LEU A 628 -44.71 15.16 43.66
N ILE A 629 -44.26 15.51 42.47
CA ILE A 629 -43.19 16.49 42.24
C ILE A 629 -43.79 17.80 41.76
N HIS A 630 -44.73 17.75 40.81
CA HIS A 630 -45.34 18.93 40.24
C HIS A 630 -46.80 18.67 39.85
N LYS A 631 -47.63 19.72 39.93
CA LYS A 631 -49.05 19.66 39.59
C LYS A 631 -49.51 20.98 38.97
N GLN A 632 -50.07 20.93 37.76
CA GLN A 632 -50.51 22.12 37.03
C GLN A 632 -51.85 21.86 36.33
N THR A 633 -52.78 22.80 36.42
CA THR A 633 -54.00 22.77 35.59
C THR A 633 -53.76 23.53 34.28
N ALA A 634 -54.18 22.95 33.16
CA ALA A 634 -54.07 23.56 31.84
C ALA A 634 -55.39 23.45 31.06
N SER A 635 -55.82 24.57 30.47
CA SER A 635 -56.94 24.58 29.53
C SER A 635 -56.43 24.18 28.14
N LEU A 636 -56.77 22.97 27.70
CA LEU A 636 -56.38 22.45 26.39
C LEU A 636 -57.39 22.89 25.33
N ALA A 637 -56.90 23.31 24.17
CA ALA A 637 -57.72 23.38 22.95
C ALA A 637 -57.88 21.97 22.35
N GLY A 638 -58.92 21.77 21.53
CA GLY A 638 -59.01 20.56 20.72
C GLY A 638 -57.84 20.46 19.75
N GLY A 639 -57.17 19.31 19.70
CA GLY A 639 -55.99 19.07 18.89
C GLY A 639 -54.68 19.15 19.69
N TYR A 640 -53.61 19.55 19.02
CA TYR A 640 -52.25 19.57 19.59
C TYR A 640 -52.03 20.81 20.47
N ASN A 641 -51.52 20.59 21.67
CA ASN A 641 -51.20 21.64 22.64
C ASN A 641 -49.76 21.48 23.09
N GLN A 642 -49.07 22.60 23.30
CA GLN A 642 -47.75 22.64 23.89
C GLN A 642 -47.79 23.45 25.17
N ILE A 643 -47.39 22.83 26.27
CA ILE A 643 -47.48 23.40 27.60
C ILE A 643 -46.06 23.56 28.12
N THR A 644 -45.69 24.79 28.46
CA THR A 644 -44.43 25.06 29.14
C THR A 644 -44.55 24.58 30.58
N MET A 645 -43.67 23.68 30.97
CA MET A 645 -43.50 23.22 32.34
C MET A 645 -42.24 23.87 32.89
N GLN A 646 -42.34 24.35 34.13
CA GLN A 646 -41.20 24.90 34.86
C GLN A 646 -41.23 24.33 36.27
N GLU A 647 -40.20 23.56 36.60
CA GLU A 647 -39.98 23.05 37.95
C GLU A 647 -38.48 23.09 38.24
N ASN A 648 -38.11 23.89 39.24
CA ASN A 648 -36.71 24.19 39.54
C ASN A 648 -36.07 23.14 40.47
N ASN A 649 -36.87 22.26 41.08
CA ASN A 649 -36.42 21.34 42.12
C ASN A 649 -36.31 19.88 41.65
N PHE A 650 -36.13 19.62 40.36
CA PHE A 650 -35.82 18.26 39.95
C PHE A 650 -34.42 17.86 40.41
N SER A 651 -34.32 16.74 41.10
CA SER A 651 -33.06 16.01 41.24
C SER A 651 -32.81 15.18 39.98
N PRO A 652 -31.55 14.93 39.58
CA PRO A 652 -31.24 14.03 38.47
C PRO A 652 -31.89 12.65 38.70
N GLY A 653 -32.60 12.12 37.70
CA GLY A 653 -33.37 10.89 37.85
C GLY A 653 -34.45 10.68 36.80
N ILE A 654 -35.23 9.62 36.98
CA ILE A 654 -36.36 9.26 36.12
C ILE A 654 -37.66 9.79 36.74
N TYR A 655 -38.50 10.38 35.90
CA TYR A 655 -39.80 10.93 36.29
C TYR A 655 -40.88 10.44 35.34
N PHE A 656 -42.13 10.53 35.80
CA PHE A 656 -43.32 10.21 35.03
C PHE A 656 -44.25 11.41 35.01
N VAL A 657 -44.87 11.69 33.87
CA VAL A 657 -45.96 12.65 33.73
C VAL A 657 -47.23 11.95 33.28
N TYR A 658 -48.37 12.37 33.81
CA TYR A 658 -49.69 12.01 33.32
C TYR A 658 -50.63 13.21 33.36
N SER A 659 -51.72 13.14 32.61
CA SER A 659 -52.84 14.09 32.72
C SER A 659 -54.06 13.40 33.33
N VAL A 660 -54.87 14.15 34.07
CA VAL A 660 -56.16 13.73 34.60
C VAL A 660 -57.23 14.64 34.03
N ILE A 661 -58.25 14.04 33.42
CA ILE A 661 -59.38 14.72 32.80
C ILE A 661 -60.65 14.02 33.28
N GLU A 662 -61.59 14.76 33.88
CA GLU A 662 -62.86 14.21 34.39
C GLU A 662 -62.67 12.99 35.33
N GLY A 663 -61.57 12.96 36.08
CA GLY A 663 -61.22 11.85 36.98
C GLY A 663 -60.53 10.65 36.30
N GLU A 664 -60.44 10.62 34.96
CA GLU A 664 -59.73 9.60 34.21
C GLU A 664 -58.26 10.00 33.99
N ARG A 665 -57.34 9.07 34.25
CA ARG A 665 -55.89 9.26 34.08
C ARG A 665 -55.44 8.82 32.69
N SER A 666 -54.65 9.64 32.01
CA SER A 666 -53.97 9.27 30.76
C SER A 666 -52.79 8.32 30.99
N LYS A 667 -52.19 7.81 29.91
CA LYS A 667 -50.99 6.98 29.99
C LYS A 667 -49.82 7.75 30.60
N LEU A 668 -49.01 7.06 31.40
CA LEU A 668 -47.77 7.62 31.95
C LEU A 668 -46.74 7.80 30.85
N LEU A 669 -46.16 9.00 30.75
CA LEU A 669 -45.02 9.29 29.89
C LEU A 669 -43.77 9.44 30.77
N ARG A 670 -42.73 8.65 30.47
CA ARG A 670 -41.45 8.67 31.19
C ARG A 670 -40.52 9.73 30.60
N PHE A 671 -39.82 10.49 31.45
CA PHE A 671 -38.73 11.37 31.04
C PHE A 671 -37.56 11.33 32.04
N VAL A 672 -36.39 11.79 31.61
CA VAL A 672 -35.16 11.82 32.41
C VAL A 672 -34.79 13.26 32.70
N VAL A 673 -34.41 13.55 33.94
CA VAL A 673 -33.75 14.79 34.33
C VAL A 673 -32.28 14.50 34.58
N GLN A 674 -31.39 15.35 34.07
CA GLN A 674 -29.93 15.25 34.25
C GLN A 674 -29.38 16.39 35.08
#